data_AF-A0A0B2XDE1-F1
#
_entry.id   AF-A0A0B2XDE1-F1
#
_cell.length_a   1.000
_cell.length_b   1.000
_cell.length_c   1.000
_cell.angle_alpha   90.00
_cell.angle_beta   90.00
_cell.angle_gamma   90.00
#
_symmetry.space_group_name_H-M   'P 1'
#
loop_
_entity.id
_entity.type
_entity.pdbx_description
1 polymer ?
#
loop_
_entity_poly.entity_id
_entity_poly.type
_entity_poly.pdbx_seq_one_letter_code
_entity_poly.pdbx_strand_id
1 'polypeptide(L)'
;MTTPSILSALDPKDFANPEMIVVGGESIPSALLERWGPARKVFNSYGPSECTIGSTFCPLFIDQPITLGRPIPRMNVYILDEDLRPVPVSVPGEICLAGIQVTSGYLNQTMETEKRFIRNPFTKIGRLYRTGDRGCWTQGGDTEYIGRTDNLVKLSSALTGVCIIVSNGNLIGFVESADMETTQMIDQLSKLLPRHSLPSVILGMDRLPRTVNQKIDRKSLEQNAWQRNLKQHVEFETATEQIIARIWATVLSREYEQISALDDFVTLGGHSLLQIRASRELSTHFGRSIPLGLVINNPCLPWLAKAVDEYIVTAQERSSVACPFQLSRRLPSSNVALPLSYLEEEMFLWCLMTEHPSAMNVACVLHYPAKVSADRLRIAVDSAIKSYELLRLQYILVNGVPQTILSDQFRKTDIVVSTPVGVERGRKNANSQEVTSADLDYIDWANWSRIKSALHGDADRFWNTYLHARPASPFSVPDHIPTSGPGDFRDESLPSPALSSLSSLTSCSRNQLLLGSLALTIYALTEASDIVLGISFHNRNESGTEDVFGLLLDRVPILVLINEPNLSSTEEFFAHIRQSAESAMAHFASYQAIQKSLRKQGDTRHDPFFDSMVAYHSIDDSTGTREFLGGPLDLVLVRPRGGSKFRLMVELTEMQNGTISLCIEYRTTIFTDDYISRLQLTSVEVLSNISKMGPLETLYGIKSQSRAFTEKLQLYFLKSLNI
;
A
#
# COMPACT_ATOMS: atom_id res chain seq x y z
N MET A 1 26.63 28.30 -12.67
CA MET A 1 26.09 26.98 -12.34
C MET A 1 26.43 26.68 -10.90
N THR A 2 25.48 26.19 -10.11
CA THR A 2 25.66 25.92 -8.67
C THR A 2 24.86 24.69 -8.25
N THR A 3 25.04 24.20 -7.02
CA THR A 3 24.15 23.20 -6.44
C THR A 3 22.96 23.88 -5.75
N PRO A 4 21.79 23.23 -5.69
CA PRO A 4 20.67 23.69 -4.85
C PRO A 4 21.07 24.02 -3.41
N SER A 5 21.94 23.22 -2.79
CA SER A 5 22.43 23.47 -1.41
C SER A 5 23.20 24.79 -1.23
N ILE A 6 23.98 25.21 -2.23
CA ILE A 6 24.66 26.50 -2.18
C ILE A 6 23.64 27.60 -2.45
N LEU A 7 22.77 27.41 -3.45
CA LEU A 7 21.76 28.39 -3.82
C LEU A 7 20.78 28.69 -2.68
N SER A 8 20.47 27.72 -1.81
CA SER A 8 19.63 27.94 -0.62
C SER A 8 20.28 28.82 0.44
N ALA A 9 21.61 28.80 0.55
CA ALA A 9 22.37 29.61 1.51
C ALA A 9 22.56 31.07 1.07
N LEU A 10 22.21 31.41 -0.17
CA LEU A 10 22.35 32.76 -0.73
C LEU A 10 21.02 33.52 -0.67
N ASP A 11 21.09 34.85 -0.56
CA ASP A 11 19.92 35.72 -0.69
C ASP A 11 19.79 36.25 -2.11
N PRO A 12 18.64 36.04 -2.80
CA PRO A 12 18.35 36.65 -4.09
C PRO A 12 18.63 38.16 -4.15
N LYS A 13 18.47 38.91 -3.05
CA LYS A 13 18.67 40.36 -3.02
C LYS A 13 20.13 40.77 -3.24
N ASP A 14 21.08 39.93 -2.82
CA ASP A 14 22.51 40.21 -2.90
C ASP A 14 23.08 39.98 -4.31
N PHE A 15 22.30 39.36 -5.21
CA PHE A 15 22.74 38.95 -6.53
C PHE A 15 21.88 39.57 -7.64
N ALA A 16 21.92 40.89 -7.81
CA ALA A 16 21.11 41.59 -8.82
C ALA A 16 21.46 41.24 -10.30
N ASN A 17 22.65 40.72 -10.57
CA ASN A 17 23.21 40.64 -11.93
C ASN A 17 23.03 39.33 -12.73
N PRO A 18 22.96 38.10 -12.16
CA PRO A 18 22.79 36.92 -12.99
C PRO A 18 21.36 36.82 -13.53
N GLU A 19 21.20 36.99 -14.84
CA GLU A 19 19.93 36.75 -15.56
C GLU A 19 19.52 35.26 -15.58
N MET A 20 20.50 34.37 -15.42
CA MET A 20 20.35 32.92 -15.52
C MET A 20 21.04 32.19 -14.37
N ILE A 21 20.33 31.21 -13.80
CA ILE A 21 20.85 30.30 -12.79
C ILE A 21 20.70 28.88 -13.32
N VAL A 22 21.82 28.16 -13.39
CA VAL A 22 21.82 26.73 -13.69
C VAL A 22 22.08 25.99 -12.38
N VAL A 23 21.15 25.12 -11.99
CA VAL A 23 21.30 24.20 -10.87
C VAL A 23 21.54 22.78 -11.36
N GLY A 24 22.28 21.97 -10.61
CA GLY A 24 22.51 20.58 -10.97
C GLY A 24 23.22 19.77 -9.88
N GLY A 25 23.19 18.44 -10.05
CA GLY A 25 23.84 17.46 -9.15
C GLY A 25 23.04 17.06 -7.90
N GLU A 26 21.95 17.77 -7.60
CA GLU A 26 20.95 17.49 -6.57
C GLU A 26 19.58 17.92 -7.09
N SER A 27 18.50 17.30 -6.58
CA SER A 27 17.15 17.75 -6.87
C SER A 27 16.92 19.14 -6.28
N ILE A 28 16.34 20.04 -7.07
CA ILE A 28 15.96 21.39 -6.61
C ILE A 28 14.59 21.34 -5.93
N PRO A 29 14.45 21.83 -4.68
CA PRO A 29 13.14 21.97 -4.04
C PRO A 29 12.29 23.08 -4.69
N SER A 30 10.97 22.89 -4.77
CA SER A 30 10.04 23.89 -5.33
C SER A 30 10.16 25.26 -4.65
N ALA A 31 10.29 25.28 -3.32
CA ALA A 31 10.49 26.52 -2.55
C ALA A 31 11.73 27.33 -3.00
N LEU A 32 12.79 26.65 -3.45
CA LEU A 32 13.99 27.31 -3.96
C LEU A 32 13.75 27.88 -5.37
N LEU A 33 12.97 27.19 -6.20
CA LEU A 33 12.54 27.70 -7.50
C LEU A 33 11.59 28.91 -7.35
N GLU A 34 10.65 28.88 -6.41
CA GLU A 34 9.78 30.02 -6.09
C GLU A 34 10.56 31.22 -5.58
N ARG A 35 11.62 31.00 -4.79
CA ARG A 35 12.47 32.07 -4.27
C ARG A 35 13.30 32.76 -5.36
N TRP A 36 13.78 32.03 -6.36
CA TRP A 36 14.73 32.55 -7.36
C TRP A 36 14.12 32.82 -8.73
N GLY A 37 13.08 32.06 -9.11
CA GLY A 37 12.40 32.08 -10.40
C GLY A 37 11.68 33.37 -10.79
N PRO A 38 11.10 34.18 -9.86
CA PRO A 38 10.37 35.39 -10.24
C PRO A 38 11.24 36.45 -10.93
N ALA A 39 12.54 36.51 -10.57
CA ALA A 39 13.46 37.52 -11.09
C ALA A 39 14.48 36.98 -12.11
N ARG A 40 14.58 35.65 -12.28
CA ARG A 40 15.68 35.02 -13.02
C ARG A 40 15.22 33.75 -13.74
N LYS A 41 15.87 33.44 -14.86
CA LYS A 41 15.64 32.18 -15.55
C LYS A 41 16.41 31.06 -14.85
N VAL A 42 15.71 30.10 -14.27
CA VAL A 42 16.31 28.95 -13.60
C VAL A 42 16.30 27.76 -14.56
N PHE A 43 17.42 27.04 -14.63
CA PHE A 43 17.57 25.86 -15.45
C PHE A 43 18.06 24.69 -14.61
N ASN A 44 17.52 23.51 -14.88
CA ASN A 44 18.04 22.26 -14.35
C ASN A 44 19.05 21.65 -15.34
N SER A 45 20.15 21.13 -14.81
CA SER A 45 21.16 20.39 -15.55
C SER A 45 21.44 19.09 -14.83
N TYR A 46 21.20 17.97 -15.52
CA TYR A 46 21.52 16.64 -15.02
C TYR A 46 22.54 15.94 -15.90
N GLY A 47 23.55 15.36 -15.26
CA GLY A 47 24.58 14.56 -15.90
C GLY A 47 25.55 14.03 -14.85
N PRO A 48 25.89 12.73 -14.88
CA PRO A 48 26.96 12.18 -14.06
C PRO A 48 28.33 12.62 -14.60
N SER A 49 29.38 12.55 -13.76
CA SER A 49 30.76 12.89 -14.16
C SER A 49 31.25 12.04 -15.33
N GLU A 50 30.79 10.79 -15.37
CA GLU A 50 31.02 9.79 -16.40
C GLU A 50 30.46 10.18 -17.77
N CYS A 51 29.56 11.16 -17.81
CA CYS A 51 28.99 11.75 -19.02
C CYS A 51 29.28 13.25 -19.14
N THR A 52 30.37 13.73 -18.52
CA THR A 52 30.89 15.10 -18.65
C THR A 52 29.88 16.21 -18.30
N ILE A 53 29.73 16.48 -17.00
CA ILE A 53 29.01 17.64 -16.43
C ILE A 53 27.49 17.58 -16.56
N GLY A 54 26.95 17.62 -17.77
CA GLY A 54 25.52 17.79 -18.02
C GLY A 54 25.12 17.11 -19.32
N SER A 55 24.25 16.11 -19.22
CA SER A 55 23.76 15.31 -20.35
C SER A 55 22.33 15.67 -20.74
N THR A 56 21.60 16.33 -19.85
CA THR A 56 20.25 16.86 -20.05
C THR A 56 20.16 18.28 -19.50
N PHE A 57 19.29 19.08 -20.09
CA PHE A 57 19.14 20.49 -19.73
C PHE A 57 17.71 20.95 -19.99
N CYS A 58 17.06 21.59 -19.01
CA CYS A 58 15.73 22.20 -19.21
C CYS A 58 15.56 23.50 -18.43
N PRO A 59 14.72 24.42 -18.95
CA PRO A 59 14.21 25.53 -18.14
C PRO A 59 13.26 25.01 -17.05
N LEU A 60 13.28 25.66 -15.90
CA LEU A 60 12.33 25.43 -14.82
C LEU A 60 11.36 26.60 -14.72
N PHE A 61 10.08 26.27 -14.50
CA PHE A 61 9.02 27.23 -14.33
C PHE A 61 8.31 26.98 -13.00
N ILE A 62 7.90 28.07 -12.35
CA ILE A 62 7.05 28.00 -11.16
C ILE A 62 5.73 27.31 -11.58
N ASP A 63 5.17 26.49 -10.68
CA ASP A 63 3.94 25.72 -10.89
C ASP A 63 3.98 24.64 -11.99
N GLN A 64 5.18 24.26 -12.48
CA GLN A 64 5.36 23.13 -13.39
C GLN A 64 6.17 22.00 -12.74
N PRO A 65 5.95 20.73 -13.13
CA PRO A 65 6.77 19.60 -12.67
C PRO A 65 8.25 19.81 -12.99
N ILE A 66 9.11 19.53 -12.01
CA ILE A 66 10.57 19.63 -12.17
C ILE A 66 11.08 18.35 -12.84
N THR A 67 11.48 18.46 -14.11
CA THR A 67 12.04 17.34 -14.88
C THR A 67 13.57 17.45 -14.99
N LEU A 68 14.22 16.38 -15.48
CA LEU A 68 15.59 16.43 -15.98
C LEU A 68 15.65 17.01 -17.40
N GLY A 69 14.51 17.12 -18.08
CA GLY A 69 14.40 17.65 -19.42
C GLY A 69 14.78 16.63 -20.49
N ARG A 70 15.27 17.17 -21.62
CA ARG A 70 15.67 16.39 -22.81
C ARG A 70 17.19 16.29 -22.90
N PRO A 71 17.73 15.28 -23.59
CA PRO A 71 19.16 15.22 -23.87
C PRO A 71 19.64 16.47 -24.61
N ILE A 72 20.83 16.93 -24.24
CA ILE A 72 21.51 17.98 -25.01
C ILE A 72 21.95 17.43 -26.39
N PRO A 73 22.30 18.30 -27.37
CA PRO A 73 22.70 17.83 -28.70
C PRO A 73 23.80 16.76 -28.66
N ARG A 74 23.62 15.68 -29.43
CA ARG A 74 24.54 14.53 -29.54
C ARG A 74 24.68 13.67 -28.27
N MET A 75 23.80 13.88 -27.30
CA MET A 75 23.51 12.92 -26.25
C MET A 75 22.16 12.25 -26.50
N ASN A 76 21.98 11.06 -25.96
CA ASN A 76 20.74 10.30 -25.96
C ASN A 76 20.49 9.77 -24.55
N VAL A 77 19.23 9.84 -24.12
CA VAL A 77 18.74 9.21 -22.89
C VAL A 77 17.93 7.98 -23.30
N TYR A 78 18.13 6.86 -22.62
CA TYR A 78 17.33 5.65 -22.72
C TYR A 78 16.78 5.31 -21.34
N ILE A 79 15.53 4.88 -21.27
CA ILE A 79 14.94 4.34 -20.04
C ILE A 79 14.75 2.84 -20.28
N LEU A 80 15.48 2.01 -19.55
CA LEU A 80 15.61 0.58 -19.82
C LEU A 80 15.18 -0.28 -18.63
N ASP A 81 14.65 -1.47 -18.91
CA ASP A 81 14.44 -2.53 -17.91
C ASP A 81 15.75 -3.28 -17.59
N GLU A 82 15.66 -4.29 -16.71
CA GLU A 82 16.81 -5.12 -16.30
C GLU A 82 17.43 -5.93 -17.46
N ASP A 83 16.63 -6.22 -18.49
CA ASP A 83 17.03 -6.92 -19.72
C ASP A 83 17.56 -5.96 -20.81
N LEU A 84 17.77 -4.67 -20.48
CA LEU A 84 18.19 -3.59 -21.38
C LEU A 84 17.20 -3.30 -22.52
N ARG A 85 15.90 -3.57 -22.33
CA ARG A 85 14.83 -3.24 -23.27
C ARG A 85 14.23 -1.88 -22.94
N PRO A 86 13.90 -1.04 -23.95
CA PRO A 86 13.20 0.21 -23.70
C PRO A 86 11.82 -0.02 -23.07
N VAL A 87 11.53 0.74 -22.02
CA VAL A 87 10.20 0.70 -21.37
C VAL A 87 9.25 1.75 -21.99
N PRO A 88 7.92 1.54 -21.94
CA PRO A 88 6.95 2.51 -22.43
C PRO A 88 7.01 3.87 -21.71
N VAL A 89 6.39 4.89 -22.31
CA VAL A 89 6.18 6.20 -21.66
C VAL A 89 5.47 6.02 -20.31
N SER A 90 5.87 6.81 -19.32
CA SER A 90 5.43 6.73 -17.92
C SER A 90 5.82 5.47 -17.14
N VAL A 91 6.45 4.47 -17.76
CA VAL A 91 6.94 3.28 -17.06
C VAL A 91 8.35 3.54 -16.52
N PRO A 92 8.61 3.35 -15.21
CA PRO A 92 9.94 3.51 -14.63
C PRO A 92 10.96 2.48 -15.14
N GLY A 93 12.18 2.93 -15.43
CA GLY A 93 13.34 2.09 -15.72
C GLY A 93 14.65 2.78 -15.34
N GLU A 94 15.79 2.13 -15.60
CA GLU A 94 17.11 2.73 -15.40
C GLU A 94 17.39 3.78 -16.47
N ILE A 95 17.79 4.98 -16.05
CA ILE A 95 18.28 6.05 -16.93
C ILE A 95 19.67 5.64 -17.44
N CYS A 96 19.79 5.46 -18.75
CA CYS A 96 21.04 5.13 -19.41
C CYS A 96 21.40 6.22 -20.43
N LEU A 97 22.67 6.60 -20.47
CA LEU A 97 23.15 7.72 -21.29
C LEU A 97 24.08 7.21 -22.39
N ALA A 98 23.87 7.68 -23.62
CA ALA A 98 24.80 7.43 -24.72
C ALA A 98 25.11 8.74 -25.44
N GLY A 99 26.28 8.82 -26.08
CA GLY A 99 26.62 9.95 -26.93
C GLY A 99 28.06 10.39 -26.76
N ILE A 100 28.36 11.57 -27.30
CA ILE A 100 29.73 12.05 -27.44
C ILE A 100 30.40 12.39 -26.09
N GLN A 101 29.61 12.61 -25.02
CA GLN A 101 30.15 12.96 -23.70
C GLN A 101 30.41 11.76 -22.79
N VAL A 102 30.09 10.53 -23.22
CA VAL A 102 30.38 9.31 -22.45
C VAL A 102 31.89 9.10 -22.41
N THR A 103 32.49 9.17 -21.22
CA THR A 103 33.95 9.15 -21.03
C THR A 103 34.53 7.74 -21.19
N SER A 104 35.86 7.64 -21.30
CA SER A 104 36.59 6.37 -21.46
C SER A 104 36.32 5.34 -20.36
N GLY A 105 35.95 5.77 -19.15
CA GLY A 105 35.73 4.89 -18.00
C GLY A 105 36.43 5.40 -16.75
N TYR A 106 36.56 4.50 -15.77
CA TYR A 106 37.23 4.77 -14.51
C TYR A 106 38.73 4.45 -14.61
N LEU A 107 39.58 5.39 -14.17
CA LEU A 107 41.03 5.22 -14.19
C LEU A 107 41.44 4.01 -13.34
N ASN A 108 42.16 3.07 -13.95
CA ASN A 108 42.66 1.83 -13.33
C ASN A 108 41.58 0.91 -12.73
N GLN A 109 40.33 1.03 -13.18
CA GLN A 109 39.20 0.21 -12.70
C GLN A 109 38.46 -0.44 -13.88
N THR A 110 39.14 -1.36 -14.56
CA THR A 110 38.61 -1.99 -15.78
C THR A 110 37.30 -2.74 -15.54
N MET A 111 37.20 -3.54 -14.49
CA MET A 111 35.97 -4.30 -14.20
C MET A 111 34.76 -3.40 -13.93
N GLU A 112 34.92 -2.34 -13.14
CA GLU A 112 33.83 -1.39 -12.88
C GLU A 112 33.48 -0.57 -14.13
N THR A 113 34.48 -0.26 -14.95
CA THR A 113 34.25 0.37 -16.25
C THR A 113 33.41 -0.52 -17.15
N GLU A 114 33.72 -1.81 -17.27
CA GLU A 114 32.96 -2.73 -18.13
C GLU A 114 31.53 -2.98 -17.65
N LYS A 115 31.30 -2.98 -16.32
CA LYS A 115 29.96 -3.09 -15.74
C LYS A 115 29.06 -1.91 -16.07
N ARG A 116 29.61 -0.69 -16.08
CA ARG A 116 28.85 0.56 -16.20
C ARG A 116 28.86 1.14 -17.61
N PHE A 117 29.94 0.98 -18.37
CA PHE A 117 30.14 1.50 -19.73
C PHE A 117 30.01 0.36 -20.75
N ILE A 118 28.77 -0.07 -20.97
CA ILE A 118 28.48 -1.22 -21.84
C ILE A 118 28.44 -0.82 -23.31
N ARG A 119 28.51 -1.84 -24.18
CA ARG A 119 28.26 -1.65 -25.62
C ARG A 119 26.82 -1.15 -25.80
N ASN A 120 26.65 -0.09 -26.60
CA ASN A 120 25.32 0.41 -26.90
C ASN A 120 24.53 -0.61 -27.76
N PRO A 121 23.41 -1.17 -27.29
CA PRO A 121 22.63 -2.15 -28.06
C PRO A 121 21.80 -1.51 -29.19
N PHE A 122 21.58 -0.20 -29.16
CA PHE A 122 20.73 0.53 -30.11
C PHE A 122 21.48 1.10 -31.30
N THR A 123 22.82 1.11 -31.25
CA THR A 123 23.65 1.67 -32.33
C THR A 123 24.89 0.80 -32.58
N LYS A 124 25.44 0.87 -33.79
CA LYS A 124 26.64 0.10 -34.15
C LYS A 124 27.94 0.67 -33.55
N ILE A 125 27.92 1.93 -33.10
CA ILE A 125 29.11 2.69 -32.67
C ILE A 125 28.77 3.43 -31.38
N GLY A 126 29.67 3.40 -30.39
CA GLY A 126 29.54 4.11 -29.12
C GLY A 126 29.20 3.19 -27.95
N ARG A 127 29.20 3.79 -26.76
CA ARG A 127 28.90 3.10 -25.49
C ARG A 127 27.67 3.70 -24.83
N LEU A 128 27.03 2.89 -24.01
CA LEU A 128 25.93 3.25 -23.13
C LEU A 128 26.47 3.24 -21.69
N TYR A 129 26.25 4.31 -20.95
CA TYR A 129 26.58 4.43 -19.54
C TYR A 129 25.34 4.19 -18.69
N ARG A 130 25.43 3.22 -17.77
CA ARG A 130 24.41 2.84 -16.79
C ARG A 130 24.51 3.70 -15.54
N THR A 131 23.58 4.64 -15.36
CA THR A 131 23.70 5.66 -14.31
C THR A 131 23.41 5.11 -12.91
N GLY A 132 22.60 4.06 -12.80
CA GLY A 132 22.00 3.64 -11.53
C GLY A 132 20.92 4.60 -11.01
N ASP A 133 20.51 5.57 -11.81
CA ASP A 133 19.36 6.43 -11.52
C ASP A 133 18.12 5.84 -12.20
N ARG A 134 16.95 5.95 -11.54
CA ARG A 134 15.66 5.47 -12.02
C ARG A 134 14.80 6.65 -12.46
N GLY A 135 14.15 6.52 -13.61
CA GLY A 135 13.33 7.58 -14.20
C GLY A 135 12.34 7.03 -15.21
N CYS A 136 11.52 7.91 -15.78
CA CYS A 136 10.62 7.57 -16.87
C CYS A 136 10.52 8.73 -17.87
N TRP A 137 10.00 8.43 -19.06
CA TRP A 137 9.59 9.47 -20.00
C TRP A 137 8.23 10.02 -19.60
N THR A 138 8.10 11.34 -19.56
CA THR A 138 6.78 11.99 -19.49
C THR A 138 6.08 11.92 -20.85
N GLN A 139 4.76 12.10 -20.87
CA GLN A 139 4.02 12.24 -22.13
C GLN A 139 4.52 13.43 -22.98
N GLY A 140 5.09 14.45 -22.34
CA GLY A 140 5.71 15.59 -23.00
C GLY A 140 7.09 15.29 -23.62
N GLY A 141 7.62 14.08 -23.47
CA GLY A 141 8.93 13.68 -23.99
C GLY A 141 10.12 14.21 -23.18
N ASP A 142 9.89 14.62 -21.93
CA ASP A 142 10.95 14.97 -20.98
C ASP A 142 11.28 13.77 -20.09
N THR A 143 12.48 13.75 -19.52
CA THR A 143 12.89 12.73 -18.57
C THR A 143 12.54 13.16 -17.15
N GLU A 144 11.79 12.34 -16.42
CA GLU A 144 11.50 12.54 -15.00
C GLU A 144 12.42 11.66 -14.13
N TYR A 145 12.89 12.22 -13.02
CA TYR A 145 13.74 11.51 -12.06
C TYR A 145 12.90 10.96 -10.92
N ILE A 146 13.01 9.65 -10.66
CA ILE A 146 12.27 8.95 -9.62
C ILE A 146 13.14 8.68 -8.39
N GLY A 147 14.41 8.31 -8.59
CA GLY A 147 15.30 7.94 -7.49
C GLY A 147 16.55 7.21 -7.96
N ARG A 148 17.22 6.48 -7.07
CA ARG A 148 18.32 5.58 -7.42
C ARG A 148 17.89 4.12 -7.35
N THR A 149 18.52 3.26 -8.15
CA THR A 149 18.26 1.82 -8.16
C THR A 149 18.82 1.10 -6.93
N ASP A 150 19.70 1.73 -6.15
CA ASP A 150 20.38 1.15 -4.98
C ASP A 150 19.76 1.56 -3.63
N ASN A 151 18.50 2.03 -3.61
CA ASN A 151 17.78 2.50 -2.40
C ASN A 151 18.53 3.57 -1.57
N LEU A 152 19.55 4.23 -2.14
CA LEU A 152 20.27 5.32 -1.49
C LEU A 152 19.43 6.61 -1.56
N VAL A 153 18.71 6.91 -0.48
CA VAL A 153 17.85 8.09 -0.39
C VAL A 153 18.70 9.37 -0.16
N LYS A 154 18.55 10.37 -1.03
CA LYS A 154 18.93 11.77 -0.75
C LYS A 154 17.71 12.48 -0.18
N LEU A 155 17.59 12.60 1.14
CA LEU A 155 16.52 13.38 1.77
C LEU A 155 16.88 14.87 1.93
N SER A 156 15.80 15.64 1.97
CA SER A 156 15.61 17.05 1.67
C SER A 156 15.99 18.01 2.82
N SER A 157 16.27 19.26 2.45
CA SER A 157 16.71 20.41 3.24
C SER A 157 15.67 21.02 4.21
N ALA A 158 14.69 20.25 4.69
CA ALA A 158 13.58 20.78 5.50
C ALA A 158 13.96 21.13 6.94
N LEU A 159 15.06 20.58 7.46
CA LEU A 159 15.65 20.94 8.75
C LEU A 159 17.12 21.31 8.54
N THR A 160 17.44 22.60 8.66
CA THR A 160 18.85 23.04 8.71
C THR A 160 19.58 22.30 9.82
N GLY A 161 20.67 21.60 9.47
CA GLY A 161 21.50 20.88 10.43
C GLY A 161 21.16 19.41 10.63
N VAL A 162 20.28 18.78 9.84
CA VAL A 162 19.95 17.35 9.98
C VAL A 162 20.34 16.56 8.72
N CYS A 163 20.97 15.39 8.89
CA CYS A 163 21.31 14.46 7.81
C CYS A 163 20.93 13.03 8.19
N ILE A 164 20.11 12.37 7.37
CA ILE A 164 19.77 10.95 7.55
C ILE A 164 20.54 10.14 6.51
N ILE A 165 21.18 9.05 6.94
CA ILE A 165 21.84 8.08 6.07
C ILE A 165 21.27 6.68 6.31
N VAL A 166 21.38 5.82 5.29
CA VAL A 166 21.10 4.39 5.42
C VAL A 166 22.43 3.68 5.65
N SER A 167 22.53 2.91 6.74
CA SER A 167 23.70 2.07 7.04
C SER A 167 23.23 0.68 7.47
N ASN A 168 23.65 -0.36 6.74
CA ASN A 168 23.25 -1.76 6.98
C ASN A 168 21.73 -1.99 7.07
N GLY A 169 20.94 -1.24 6.29
CA GLY A 169 19.48 -1.33 6.30
C GLY A 169 18.77 -0.46 7.34
N ASN A 170 19.51 0.12 8.30
CA ASN A 170 18.96 1.01 9.32
C ASN A 170 19.10 2.49 8.93
N LEU A 171 18.11 3.30 9.28
CA LEU A 171 18.16 4.75 9.15
C LEU A 171 18.85 5.36 10.37
N ILE A 172 19.91 6.14 10.14
CA ILE A 172 20.66 6.85 11.19
C ILE A 172 20.58 8.35 10.91
N GLY A 173 20.11 9.11 11.89
CA GLY A 173 20.04 10.56 11.85
C GLY A 173 21.29 11.19 12.46
N PHE A 174 21.78 12.27 11.88
CA PHE A 174 22.82 13.13 12.42
C PHE A 174 22.29 14.55 12.53
N VAL A 175 22.58 15.23 13.64
CA VAL A 175 22.11 16.59 13.88
C VAL A 175 23.26 17.50 14.32
N GLU A 176 23.31 18.73 13.79
CA GLU A 176 24.21 19.82 14.21
C GLU A 176 23.76 20.41 15.56
N SER A 177 23.65 19.55 16.58
CA SER A 177 23.37 19.90 17.96
C SER A 177 23.88 18.76 18.84
N ALA A 178 25.02 18.96 19.51
CA ALA A 178 25.68 17.92 20.31
C ALA A 178 24.80 17.39 21.45
N ASP A 179 23.96 18.25 22.05
CA ASP A 179 23.12 17.94 23.22
C ASP A 179 21.68 17.55 22.88
N MET A 180 21.37 17.28 21.61
CA MET A 180 20.00 16.96 21.20
C MET A 180 19.58 15.58 21.69
N GLU A 181 18.49 15.50 22.45
CA GLU A 181 17.93 14.24 22.93
C GLU A 181 17.21 13.50 21.79
N THR A 182 17.54 12.21 21.60
CA THR A 182 16.99 11.37 20.52
C THR A 182 15.46 11.39 20.51
N THR A 183 14.82 11.26 21.67
CA THR A 183 13.36 11.24 21.80
C THR A 183 12.72 12.56 21.37
N GLN A 184 13.32 13.69 21.72
CA GLN A 184 12.83 15.02 21.37
C GLN A 184 12.92 15.27 19.86
N MET A 185 14.02 14.84 19.24
CA MET A 185 14.22 15.01 17.80
C MET A 185 13.41 14.01 16.97
N ILE A 186 13.22 12.78 17.45
CA ILE A 186 12.29 11.82 16.84
C ILE A 186 10.86 12.36 16.92
N ASP A 187 10.44 12.96 18.04
CA ASP A 187 9.12 13.61 18.12
C ASP A 187 8.97 14.73 17.08
N GLN A 188 10.00 15.56 16.91
CA GLN A 188 10.03 16.60 15.87
C GLN A 188 10.03 16.04 14.45
N LEU A 189 10.82 15.00 14.18
CA LEU A 189 10.88 14.34 12.87
C LEU A 189 9.59 13.57 12.57
N SER A 190 8.93 13.00 13.58
CA SER A 190 7.67 12.24 13.43
C SER A 190 6.51 13.11 12.97
N LYS A 191 6.63 14.43 13.13
CA LYS A 191 5.69 15.43 12.60
C LYS A 191 5.94 15.72 11.12
N LEU A 192 7.08 15.31 10.56
CA LEU A 192 7.53 15.66 9.20
C LEU A 192 7.82 14.45 8.31
N LEU A 193 8.04 13.26 8.89
CA LEU A 193 8.44 12.03 8.22
C LEU A 193 7.57 10.85 8.70
N PRO A 194 7.35 9.81 7.86
CA PRO A 194 6.62 8.62 8.29
C PRO A 194 7.39 7.92 9.38
N ARG A 195 6.68 7.21 10.27
CA ARG A 195 7.33 6.41 11.33
C ARG A 195 8.43 5.46 10.82
N HIS A 196 8.25 4.86 9.64
CA HIS A 196 9.23 3.97 9.02
C HIS A 196 10.42 4.70 8.36
N SER A 197 10.33 6.01 8.11
CA SER A 197 11.49 6.81 7.67
C SER A 197 12.11 7.63 8.80
N LEU A 198 11.67 7.42 10.04
CA LEU A 198 12.34 7.96 11.21
C LEU A 198 13.62 7.16 11.46
N PRO A 199 14.75 7.83 11.70
CA PRO A 199 15.95 7.13 12.09
C PRO A 199 15.77 6.50 13.47
N SER A 200 16.20 5.24 13.61
CA SER A 200 16.15 4.51 14.89
C SER A 200 17.09 5.12 15.93
N VAL A 201 18.11 5.86 15.48
CA VAL A 201 19.11 6.55 16.31
C VAL A 201 19.41 7.92 15.73
N ILE A 202 19.53 8.93 16.61
CA ILE A 202 19.96 10.29 16.25
C ILE A 202 21.28 10.60 16.96
N LEU A 203 22.28 11.03 16.20
CA LEU A 203 23.61 11.35 16.68
C LEU A 203 23.86 12.86 16.61
N GLY A 204 23.94 13.49 17.79
CA GLY A 204 24.37 14.88 17.92
C GLY A 204 25.84 15.07 17.54
N MET A 205 26.12 16.16 16.82
CA MET A 205 27.45 16.62 16.41
C MET A 205 27.53 18.14 16.52
N ASP A 206 28.72 18.69 16.78
CA ASP A 206 28.94 20.14 16.75
C ASP A 206 28.71 20.74 15.35
N ARG A 207 29.05 19.96 14.31
CA ARG A 207 28.86 20.31 12.91
C ARG A 207 28.89 19.07 12.02
N LEU A 208 28.08 19.04 10.96
CA LEU A 208 28.11 17.97 9.97
C LEU A 208 29.37 18.12 9.09
N PRO A 209 30.12 17.03 8.86
CA PRO A 209 31.31 17.06 8.03
C PRO A 209 30.93 17.36 6.58
N ARG A 210 31.78 18.11 5.87
CA ARG A 210 31.57 18.51 4.47
C ARG A 210 32.78 18.12 3.63
N THR A 211 32.50 17.64 2.41
CA THR A 211 33.50 17.40 1.37
C THR A 211 34.13 18.71 0.89
N VAL A 212 35.23 18.61 0.14
CA VAL A 212 35.89 19.76 -0.52
C VAL A 212 34.91 20.57 -1.39
N ASN A 213 33.89 19.93 -1.95
CA ASN A 213 32.84 20.56 -2.75
C ASN A 213 31.66 21.09 -1.90
N GLN A 214 31.83 21.26 -0.60
CA GLN A 214 30.83 21.78 0.36
C GLN A 214 29.55 20.94 0.52
N LYS A 215 29.47 19.76 -0.10
CA LYS A 215 28.43 18.76 0.15
C LYS A 215 28.68 18.04 1.46
N ILE A 216 27.64 17.59 2.16
CA ILE A 216 27.78 16.75 3.36
C ILE A 216 28.63 15.51 3.03
N ASP A 217 29.66 15.27 3.84
CA ASP A 217 30.55 14.11 3.71
C ASP A 217 29.92 12.87 4.35
N ARG A 218 29.08 12.20 3.56
CA ARG A 218 28.37 11.00 3.99
C ARG A 218 29.31 9.85 4.36
N LYS A 219 30.49 9.75 3.72
CA LYS A 219 31.47 8.70 4.05
C LYS A 219 32.07 8.92 5.43
N SER A 220 32.35 10.17 5.80
CA SER A 220 32.76 10.50 7.16
C SER A 220 31.65 10.25 8.17
N LEU A 221 30.38 10.55 7.84
CA LEU A 221 29.23 10.25 8.71
C LEU A 221 29.05 8.75 8.91
N GLU A 222 29.12 7.96 7.84
CA GLU A 222 29.13 6.49 7.90
C GLU A 222 30.27 6.02 8.81
N GLN A 223 31.52 6.45 8.58
CA GLN A 223 32.64 6.07 9.45
C GLN A 223 32.45 6.49 10.92
N ASN A 224 31.83 7.63 11.20
CA ASN A 224 31.49 8.05 12.57
C ASN A 224 30.40 7.17 13.19
N ALA A 225 29.38 6.75 12.42
CA ALA A 225 28.41 5.75 12.87
C ALA A 225 29.11 4.43 13.27
N TRP A 226 30.13 4.05 12.49
CA TRP A 226 30.94 2.85 12.75
C TRP A 226 31.86 3.01 13.97
N GLN A 227 32.44 4.19 14.19
CA GLN A 227 33.31 4.48 15.34
C GLN A 227 32.53 4.67 16.66
N ARG A 228 31.30 5.19 16.62
CA ARG A 228 30.39 5.29 17.79
C ARG A 228 29.72 3.97 18.18
N ASN A 229 30.24 2.84 17.72
CA ASN A 229 29.86 1.51 18.19
C ASN A 229 28.39 1.10 17.93
N LEU A 230 27.77 1.51 16.81
CA LEU A 230 26.52 0.90 16.29
C LEU A 230 26.71 -0.54 15.76
N LYS A 231 27.79 -1.20 16.21
CA LYS A 231 28.14 -2.60 15.97
C LYS A 231 27.92 -3.48 17.20
N GLN A 232 27.42 -2.96 18.30
CA GLN A 232 27.07 -3.78 19.46
C GLN A 232 25.56 -3.76 19.65
N HIS A 233 24.98 -4.95 19.54
CA HIS A 233 23.76 -5.39 20.20
C HIS A 233 23.44 -4.49 21.40
N VAL A 234 22.53 -3.54 21.22
CA VAL A 234 21.98 -2.74 22.31
C VAL A 234 21.22 -3.70 23.22
N GLU A 235 21.63 -3.75 24.48
CA GLU A 235 21.01 -4.61 25.49
C GLU A 235 19.56 -4.19 25.74
N PHE A 236 18.72 -5.16 26.09
CA PHE A 236 17.33 -4.93 26.45
C PHE A 236 17.23 -4.38 27.87
N GLU A 237 16.57 -3.24 28.04
CA GLU A 237 16.42 -2.55 29.32
C GLU A 237 15.30 -3.16 30.17
N THR A 238 14.28 -3.73 29.53
CA THR A 238 13.10 -4.26 30.23
C THR A 238 12.90 -5.77 30.02
N ALA A 239 12.18 -6.41 30.96
CA ALA A 239 11.82 -7.83 30.83
C ALA A 239 10.90 -8.06 29.61
N THR A 240 10.00 -7.12 29.33
CA THR A 240 9.09 -7.15 28.18
C THR A 240 9.86 -7.07 26.86
N GLU A 241 10.90 -6.23 26.77
CA GLU A 241 11.81 -6.19 25.61
C GLU A 241 12.50 -7.53 25.36
N GLN A 242 13.03 -8.18 26.41
CA GLN A 242 13.67 -9.50 26.28
C GLN A 242 12.71 -10.58 25.80
N ILE A 243 11.46 -10.55 26.26
CA ILE A 243 10.39 -11.46 25.82
C ILE A 243 10.08 -11.24 24.34
N ILE A 244 9.87 -9.99 23.93
CA ILE A 244 9.59 -9.63 22.55
C ILE A 244 10.76 -10.06 21.64
N ALA A 245 12.00 -9.82 22.05
CA ALA A 245 13.19 -10.23 21.31
C ALA A 245 13.25 -11.75 21.06
N ARG A 246 12.90 -12.58 22.05
CA ARG A 246 12.83 -14.05 21.90
C ARG A 246 11.75 -14.46 20.91
N ILE A 247 10.60 -13.80 20.97
CA ILE A 247 9.49 -14.03 20.05
C ILE A 247 9.91 -13.63 18.64
N TRP A 248 10.51 -12.47 18.45
CA TRP A 248 10.98 -11.98 17.15
C TRP A 248 12.05 -12.89 16.56
N ALA A 249 13.02 -13.34 17.34
CA ALA A 249 14.02 -14.32 16.89
C ALA A 249 13.34 -15.58 16.31
N THR A 250 12.33 -16.10 17.01
CA THR A 250 11.58 -17.29 16.58
C THR A 250 10.75 -17.02 15.32
N VAL A 251 10.01 -15.90 15.29
CA VAL A 251 9.09 -15.55 14.20
C VAL A 251 9.85 -15.23 12.91
N LEU A 252 10.94 -14.49 13.02
CA LEU A 252 11.79 -14.07 11.90
C LEU A 252 12.82 -15.14 11.50
N SER A 253 12.84 -16.29 12.19
CA SER A 253 13.82 -17.37 11.98
C SER A 253 15.27 -16.89 12.05
N ARG A 254 15.57 -16.06 13.07
CA ARG A 254 16.89 -15.51 13.37
C ARG A 254 17.41 -16.03 14.71
N GLU A 255 18.72 -15.97 14.90
CA GLU A 255 19.32 -16.24 16.21
C GLU A 255 19.02 -15.07 17.16
N TYR A 256 18.83 -15.37 18.45
CA TYR A 256 18.45 -14.35 19.44
C TYR A 256 19.52 -13.25 19.58
N GLU A 257 20.79 -13.64 19.46
CA GLU A 257 21.96 -12.76 19.50
C GLU A 257 21.99 -11.76 18.33
N GLN A 258 21.24 -12.02 17.28
CA GLN A 258 21.11 -11.16 16.10
C GLN A 258 19.97 -10.13 16.23
N ILE A 259 19.18 -10.17 17.32
CA ILE A 259 18.12 -9.21 17.62
C ILE A 259 18.63 -8.22 18.66
N SER A 260 18.61 -6.92 18.34
CA SER A 260 19.00 -5.83 19.23
C SER A 260 17.79 -5.05 19.74
N ALA A 261 17.91 -4.40 20.89
CA ALA A 261 16.84 -3.56 21.43
C ALA A 261 16.38 -2.46 20.46
N LEU A 262 17.20 -1.93 19.55
CA LEU A 262 16.76 -0.86 18.64
C LEU A 262 16.29 -1.36 17.26
N ASP A 263 16.09 -2.68 17.13
CA ASP A 263 15.67 -3.25 15.86
C ASP A 263 14.20 -2.95 15.53
N ASP A 264 13.96 -2.77 14.23
CA ASP A 264 12.65 -2.62 13.62
C ASP A 264 12.20 -3.95 12.97
N PHE A 265 10.97 -4.37 13.25
CA PHE A 265 10.45 -5.67 12.83
C PHE A 265 10.49 -5.84 11.32
N VAL A 266 10.16 -4.79 10.56
CA VAL A 266 10.08 -4.82 9.10
C VAL A 266 11.48 -4.83 8.50
N THR A 267 12.38 -4.05 9.06
CA THR A 267 13.80 -3.97 8.66
C THR A 267 14.52 -5.30 8.87
N LEU A 268 14.12 -6.08 9.87
CA LEU A 268 14.59 -7.45 10.07
C LEU A 268 13.99 -8.48 9.09
N GLY A 269 13.17 -8.06 8.13
CA GLY A 269 12.49 -8.92 7.16
C GLY A 269 11.06 -9.32 7.56
N GLY A 270 10.50 -8.66 8.58
CA GLY A 270 9.11 -8.84 9.00
C GLY A 270 8.11 -8.27 7.99
N HIS A 271 7.01 -8.99 7.78
CA HIS A 271 5.88 -8.54 6.97
C HIS A 271 4.57 -8.87 7.69
N SER A 272 3.42 -8.50 7.13
CA SER A 272 2.11 -8.58 7.80
C SER A 272 1.76 -9.97 8.35
N LEU A 273 2.11 -11.05 7.63
CA LEU A 273 1.91 -12.42 8.13
C LEU A 273 2.81 -12.74 9.35
N LEU A 274 4.04 -12.24 9.36
CA LEU A 274 4.95 -12.40 10.50
C LEU A 274 4.51 -11.53 11.67
N GLN A 275 3.89 -10.37 11.43
CA GLN A 275 3.29 -9.54 12.49
C GLN A 275 2.08 -10.25 13.13
N ILE A 276 1.25 -10.92 12.33
CA ILE A 276 0.18 -11.81 12.83
C ILE A 276 0.75 -12.88 13.74
N ARG A 277 1.79 -13.59 13.29
CA ARG A 277 2.46 -14.62 14.08
C ARG A 277 3.08 -14.06 15.37
N ALA A 278 3.74 -12.91 15.32
CA ALA A 278 4.30 -12.25 16.50
C ALA A 278 3.21 -11.88 17.52
N SER A 279 2.07 -11.36 17.06
CA SER A 279 0.91 -11.06 17.91
C SER A 279 0.39 -12.29 18.64
N ARG A 280 0.35 -13.45 17.97
CA ARG A 280 -0.06 -14.73 18.55
C ARG A 280 0.91 -15.23 19.61
N GLU A 281 2.21 -15.19 19.32
CA GLU A 281 3.25 -15.61 20.28
C GLU A 281 3.28 -14.70 21.51
N LEU A 282 3.12 -13.39 21.32
CA LEU A 282 2.95 -12.43 22.42
C LEU A 282 1.71 -12.75 23.25
N SER A 283 0.58 -13.00 22.59
CA SER A 283 -0.66 -13.34 23.27
C SER A 283 -0.54 -14.61 24.11
N THR A 284 0.15 -15.61 23.57
CA THR A 284 0.43 -16.88 24.24
C THR A 284 1.34 -16.67 25.45
N HIS A 285 2.40 -15.88 25.29
CA HIS A 285 3.38 -15.63 26.35
C HIS A 285 2.77 -14.86 27.54
N PHE A 286 1.97 -13.82 27.26
CA PHE A 286 1.34 -13.00 28.30
C PHE A 286 0.00 -13.57 28.80
N GLY A 287 -0.48 -14.67 28.22
CA GLY A 287 -1.76 -15.30 28.58
C GLY A 287 -2.98 -14.41 28.35
N ARG A 288 -2.89 -13.44 27.43
CA ARG A 288 -3.94 -12.45 27.10
C ARG A 288 -3.91 -12.14 25.61
N SER A 289 -5.05 -11.79 25.03
CA SER A 289 -5.11 -11.39 23.61
C SER A 289 -4.42 -10.04 23.40
N ILE A 290 -3.23 -10.06 22.82
CA ILE A 290 -2.48 -8.89 22.35
C ILE A 290 -2.94 -8.62 20.90
N PRO A 291 -3.63 -7.50 20.63
CA PRO A 291 -4.17 -7.22 19.31
C PRO A 291 -3.07 -7.00 18.27
N LEU A 292 -3.29 -7.49 17.05
CA LEU A 292 -2.38 -7.26 15.91
C LEU A 292 -2.07 -5.78 15.68
N GLY A 293 -3.06 -4.90 15.85
CA GLY A 293 -2.87 -3.46 15.70
C GLY A 293 -1.80 -2.89 16.64
N LEU A 294 -1.61 -3.49 17.81
CA LEU A 294 -0.58 -3.08 18.76
C LEU A 294 0.84 -3.41 18.25
N VAL A 295 0.99 -4.54 17.55
CA VAL A 295 2.25 -4.94 16.89
C VAL A 295 2.51 -4.08 15.64
N ILE A 296 1.49 -3.85 14.82
CA ILE A 296 1.62 -3.06 13.57
C ILE A 296 2.01 -1.61 13.87
N ASN A 297 1.42 -1.00 14.89
CA ASN A 297 1.60 0.42 15.17
C ASN A 297 2.90 0.74 15.92
N ASN A 298 3.61 -0.29 16.40
CA ASN A 298 4.84 -0.18 17.19
C ASN A 298 5.93 -1.10 16.59
N PRO A 299 6.52 -0.73 15.45
CA PRO A 299 7.42 -1.62 14.72
C PRO A 299 8.83 -1.71 15.32
N CYS A 300 9.19 -0.80 16.24
CA CYS A 300 10.44 -0.83 17.01
C CYS A 300 10.21 -1.53 18.37
N LEU A 301 11.17 -2.35 18.79
CA LEU A 301 11.04 -3.27 19.92
C LEU A 301 10.69 -2.56 21.27
N PRO A 302 11.36 -1.46 21.69
CA PRO A 302 11.05 -0.71 22.91
C PRO A 302 9.67 -0.07 22.88
N TRP A 303 9.23 0.38 21.70
CA TRP A 303 7.89 0.95 21.54
C TRP A 303 6.83 -0.13 21.70
N LEU A 304 7.07 -1.31 21.12
CA LEU A 304 6.18 -2.45 21.29
C LEU A 304 6.12 -2.90 22.75
N ALA A 305 7.27 -2.97 23.42
CA ALA A 305 7.34 -3.33 24.84
C ALA A 305 6.49 -2.40 25.71
N LYS A 306 6.70 -1.08 25.57
CA LYS A 306 5.93 -0.08 26.29
C LYS A 306 4.42 -0.18 26.00
N ALA A 307 4.05 -0.32 24.72
CA ALA A 307 2.64 -0.44 24.34
C ALA A 307 1.99 -1.71 24.89
N VAL A 308 2.72 -2.84 24.91
CA VAL A 308 2.26 -4.11 25.50
C VAL A 308 2.04 -3.93 27.00
N ASP A 309 2.99 -3.33 27.72
CA ASP A 309 2.88 -3.09 29.16
C ASP A 309 1.67 -2.20 29.49
N GLU A 310 1.50 -1.08 28.78
CA GLU A 310 0.35 -0.18 28.94
C GLU A 310 -0.99 -0.87 28.64
N TYR A 311 -1.03 -1.72 27.60
CA TYR A 311 -2.21 -2.48 27.23
C TYR A 311 -2.58 -3.53 28.27
N ILE A 312 -1.59 -4.24 28.82
CA ILE A 312 -1.81 -5.25 29.87
C ILE A 312 -2.40 -4.60 31.13
N VAL A 313 -1.92 -3.40 31.50
CA VAL A 313 -2.43 -2.65 32.65
C VAL A 313 -3.88 -2.18 32.42
N THR A 314 -4.17 -1.59 31.26
CA THR A 314 -5.52 -1.05 30.94
C THR A 314 -6.57 -2.13 30.65
N ALA A 315 -6.19 -3.28 30.10
CA ALA A 315 -7.09 -4.40 29.85
C ALA A 315 -7.63 -5.03 31.15
N GLN A 316 -7.02 -4.76 32.30
CA GLN A 316 -7.47 -5.21 33.61
C GLN A 316 -8.78 -4.55 34.06
N GLU A 317 -9.16 -3.43 33.44
CA GLU A 317 -10.38 -2.66 33.75
C GLU A 317 -11.54 -2.92 32.76
N ARG A 318 -11.28 -3.50 31.58
CA ARG A 318 -12.29 -3.79 30.55
C ARG A 318 -12.81 -5.22 30.65
N SER A 319 -13.90 -5.41 31.39
CA SER A 319 -14.65 -6.66 31.45
C SER A 319 -15.43 -6.89 30.15
N SER A 320 -14.78 -7.47 29.13
CA SER A 320 -15.48 -8.09 27.99
C SER A 320 -15.53 -9.60 28.22
N VAL A 321 -16.67 -10.23 27.94
CA VAL A 321 -16.83 -11.69 28.07
C VAL A 321 -15.87 -12.37 27.09
N ALA A 322 -14.80 -12.97 27.58
CA ALA A 322 -13.84 -13.69 26.75
C ALA A 322 -14.52 -14.91 26.10
N CYS A 323 -14.56 -14.94 24.76
CA CYS A 323 -15.03 -16.09 23.97
C CYS A 323 -13.90 -16.56 23.02
N PRO A 324 -12.85 -17.21 23.57
CA PRO A 324 -11.71 -17.64 22.76
C PRO A 324 -12.12 -18.70 21.74
N PHE A 325 -11.48 -18.69 20.56
CA PHE A 325 -11.69 -19.72 19.56
C PHE A 325 -11.18 -21.08 20.05
N GLN A 326 -11.96 -22.14 19.83
CA GLN A 326 -11.61 -23.51 20.21
C GLN A 326 -11.95 -24.48 19.07
N LEU A 327 -10.95 -25.25 18.67
CA LEU A 327 -11.05 -26.27 17.63
C LEU A 327 -11.84 -27.47 18.14
N SER A 328 -12.98 -27.77 17.52
CA SER A 328 -13.82 -28.91 17.83
C SER A 328 -13.41 -30.09 16.94
N ARG A 329 -12.61 -31.02 17.47
CA ARG A 329 -12.15 -32.22 16.74
C ARG A 329 -13.25 -33.21 16.30
N ARG A 330 -14.54 -32.85 16.33
CA ARG A 330 -15.64 -33.76 15.95
C ARG A 330 -16.00 -33.56 14.47
N LEU A 331 -15.63 -34.55 13.66
CA LEU A 331 -16.06 -34.69 12.27
C LEU A 331 -17.60 -34.84 12.20
N PRO A 332 -18.30 -33.97 11.46
CA PRO A 332 -19.66 -34.25 11.00
C PRO A 332 -19.62 -35.38 9.98
N SER A 333 -20.63 -36.26 9.98
CA SER A 333 -20.82 -37.23 8.89
C SER A 333 -21.25 -36.49 7.59
N SER A 334 -21.00 -37.07 6.41
CA SER A 334 -21.55 -36.55 5.14
C SER A 334 -23.07 -36.33 5.27
N ASN A 335 -23.61 -35.28 4.64
CA ASN A 335 -25.02 -34.86 4.72
C ASN A 335 -25.53 -34.37 6.09
N VAL A 336 -24.67 -34.04 7.04
CA VAL A 336 -25.07 -33.29 8.26
C VAL A 336 -25.15 -31.80 7.92
N ALA A 337 -26.22 -31.14 8.34
CA ALA A 337 -26.37 -29.69 8.21
C ALA A 337 -25.35 -28.98 9.11
N LEU A 338 -24.53 -28.14 8.51
CA LEU A 338 -23.53 -27.32 9.18
C LEU A 338 -23.99 -25.86 9.24
N PRO A 339 -23.67 -25.14 10.33
CA PRO A 339 -23.95 -23.72 10.42
C PRO A 339 -23.11 -22.96 9.39
N LEU A 340 -23.73 -22.01 8.68
CA LEU A 340 -23.04 -21.05 7.82
C LEU A 340 -22.44 -19.95 8.70
N SER A 341 -21.31 -19.38 8.35
CA SER A 341 -20.97 -18.03 8.84
C SER A 341 -22.03 -17.02 8.38
N TYR A 342 -22.09 -15.84 9.02
CA TYR A 342 -23.05 -14.80 8.62
C TYR A 342 -22.80 -14.32 7.17
N LEU A 343 -21.53 -14.22 6.74
CA LEU A 343 -21.22 -13.83 5.37
C LEU A 343 -21.63 -14.91 4.35
N GLU A 344 -21.41 -16.19 4.63
CA GLU A 344 -21.86 -17.27 3.75
C GLU A 344 -23.38 -17.27 3.57
N GLU A 345 -24.13 -17.07 4.66
CA GLU A 345 -25.59 -16.95 4.62
C GLU A 345 -26.04 -15.78 3.75
N GLU A 346 -25.42 -14.61 3.94
CA GLU A 346 -25.71 -13.42 3.15
C GLU A 346 -25.36 -13.61 1.66
N MET A 347 -24.17 -14.12 1.35
CA MET A 347 -23.75 -14.36 -0.03
C MET A 347 -24.63 -15.39 -0.73
N PHE A 348 -25.00 -16.47 -0.04
CA PHE A 348 -25.89 -17.48 -0.61
C PHE A 348 -27.26 -16.90 -0.94
N LEU A 349 -27.86 -16.15 -0.01
CA LEU A 349 -29.14 -15.48 -0.25
C LEU A 349 -29.04 -14.45 -1.37
N TRP A 350 -27.97 -13.65 -1.40
CA TRP A 350 -27.72 -12.68 -2.46
C TRP A 350 -27.64 -13.34 -3.84
N CYS A 351 -26.91 -14.46 -3.96
CA CYS A 351 -26.81 -15.25 -5.19
C CYS A 351 -28.17 -15.81 -5.67
N LEU A 352 -29.11 -16.07 -4.77
CA LEU A 352 -30.47 -16.53 -5.13
C LEU A 352 -31.37 -15.39 -5.62
N MET A 353 -31.08 -14.13 -5.25
CA MET A 353 -31.93 -12.97 -5.54
C MET A 353 -31.42 -12.11 -6.71
N THR A 354 -30.12 -12.14 -7.00
CA THR A 354 -29.47 -11.33 -8.03
C THR A 354 -29.66 -11.89 -9.44
N GLU A 355 -29.78 -11.02 -10.44
CA GLU A 355 -29.72 -11.41 -11.86
C GLU A 355 -28.27 -11.63 -12.34
N HIS A 356 -27.27 -11.22 -11.55
CA HIS A 356 -25.85 -11.24 -11.89
C HIS A 356 -25.00 -11.96 -10.82
N PRO A 357 -25.22 -13.27 -10.55
CA PRO A 357 -24.51 -13.98 -9.48
C PRO A 357 -23.00 -14.10 -9.74
N SER A 358 -22.57 -14.00 -11.00
CA SER A 358 -21.17 -14.03 -11.39
C SER A 358 -20.34 -12.86 -10.86
N ALA A 359 -20.94 -11.78 -10.33
CA ALA A 359 -20.21 -10.68 -9.73
C ALA A 359 -19.40 -11.08 -8.48
N MET A 360 -19.76 -12.21 -7.85
CA MET A 360 -19.03 -12.78 -6.70
C MET A 360 -17.98 -13.80 -7.11
N ASN A 361 -17.81 -14.09 -8.40
CA ASN A 361 -16.78 -15.01 -8.85
C ASN A 361 -15.40 -14.39 -8.68
N VAL A 362 -14.49 -15.13 -8.05
CA VAL A 362 -13.05 -14.86 -8.11
C VAL A 362 -12.48 -15.70 -9.24
N ALA A 363 -12.03 -15.05 -10.31
CA ALA A 363 -11.40 -15.72 -11.45
C ALA A 363 -9.89 -15.47 -11.45
N CYS A 364 -9.12 -16.49 -11.81
CA CYS A 364 -7.69 -16.36 -12.02
C CYS A 364 -7.28 -17.04 -13.33
N VAL A 365 -6.24 -16.49 -13.96
CA VAL A 365 -5.56 -17.07 -15.12
C VAL A 365 -4.16 -17.46 -14.68
N LEU A 366 -3.78 -18.68 -15.02
CA LEU A 366 -2.48 -19.23 -14.68
C LEU A 366 -1.60 -19.30 -15.93
N HIS A 367 -0.55 -18.51 -15.96
CA HIS A 367 0.51 -18.60 -16.95
C HIS A 367 1.56 -19.60 -16.49
N TYR A 368 1.81 -20.63 -17.29
CA TYR A 368 2.80 -21.66 -16.97
C TYR A 368 3.68 -21.97 -18.19
N PRO A 369 4.94 -22.42 -17.99
CA PRO A 369 5.81 -22.80 -19.09
C PRO A 369 5.22 -23.93 -19.93
N ALA A 370 5.45 -23.91 -21.25
CA ALA A 370 4.91 -24.92 -22.19
C ALA A 370 5.23 -26.39 -21.82
N LYS A 371 6.29 -26.62 -21.05
CA LYS A 371 6.67 -27.95 -20.53
C LYS A 371 5.72 -28.52 -19.45
N VAL A 372 4.82 -27.71 -18.89
CA VAL A 372 3.86 -28.15 -17.85
C VAL A 372 2.64 -28.79 -18.52
N SER A 373 2.33 -30.02 -18.13
CA SER A 373 1.21 -30.79 -18.68
C SER A 373 -0.12 -30.33 -18.07
N ALA A 374 -1.04 -29.81 -18.88
CA ALA A 374 -2.39 -29.43 -18.45
C ALA A 374 -3.13 -30.58 -17.74
N ASP A 375 -2.98 -31.83 -18.20
CA ASP A 375 -3.59 -32.99 -17.55
C ASP A 375 -3.09 -33.23 -16.11
N ARG A 376 -1.82 -32.93 -15.82
CA ARG A 376 -1.30 -33.03 -14.45
C ARG A 376 -1.83 -31.93 -13.57
N LEU A 377 -1.98 -30.73 -14.13
CA LEU A 377 -2.59 -29.62 -13.41
C LEU A 377 -4.04 -29.96 -13.04
N ARG A 378 -4.80 -30.57 -13.96
CA ARG A 378 -6.14 -31.09 -13.67
C ARG A 378 -6.15 -32.09 -12.52
N ILE A 379 -5.25 -33.08 -12.54
CA ILE A 379 -5.14 -34.09 -11.48
C ILE A 379 -4.79 -33.44 -10.13
N ALA A 380 -3.89 -32.45 -10.13
CA ALA A 380 -3.51 -31.74 -8.91
C ALA A 380 -4.68 -30.92 -8.34
N VAL A 381 -5.43 -30.21 -9.19
CA VAL A 381 -6.64 -29.47 -8.77
C VAL A 381 -7.73 -30.42 -8.27
N ASP A 382 -8.01 -31.51 -8.99
CA ASP A 382 -8.97 -32.53 -8.55
C ASP A 382 -8.55 -33.16 -7.22
N SER A 383 -7.25 -33.36 -6.99
CA SER A 383 -6.72 -33.86 -5.71
C SER A 383 -6.90 -32.84 -4.60
N ALA A 384 -6.65 -31.55 -4.87
CA ALA A 384 -6.89 -30.49 -3.91
C ALA A 384 -8.38 -30.42 -3.53
N ILE A 385 -9.31 -30.44 -4.50
CA ILE A 385 -10.76 -30.43 -4.21
C ILE A 385 -11.17 -31.63 -3.34
N LYS A 386 -10.58 -32.81 -3.54
CA LYS A 386 -10.84 -33.97 -2.69
C LYS A 386 -10.29 -33.79 -1.27
N SER A 387 -9.10 -33.23 -1.15
CA SER A 387 -8.43 -33.02 0.13
C SER A 387 -9.07 -31.90 0.96
N TYR A 388 -9.62 -30.87 0.31
CA TYR A 388 -10.19 -29.70 0.97
C TYR A 388 -11.72 -29.77 1.09
N GLU A 389 -12.24 -29.94 2.30
CA GLU A 389 -13.69 -30.00 2.59
C GLU A 389 -14.41 -28.70 2.19
N LEU A 390 -13.77 -27.54 2.38
CA LEU A 390 -14.33 -26.23 2.02
C LEU A 390 -14.74 -26.19 0.53
N LEU A 391 -13.93 -26.80 -0.34
CA LEU A 391 -14.17 -26.85 -1.79
C LEU A 391 -15.30 -27.83 -2.17
N ARG A 392 -15.83 -28.59 -1.20
CA ARG A 392 -16.90 -29.59 -1.37
C ARG A 392 -18.19 -29.22 -0.63
N LEU A 393 -18.23 -28.05 0.00
CA LEU A 393 -19.43 -27.53 0.64
C LEU A 393 -20.47 -27.17 -0.43
N GLN A 394 -21.72 -27.59 -0.19
CA GLN A 394 -22.88 -27.19 -0.97
C GLN A 394 -23.85 -26.42 -0.08
N TYR A 395 -24.29 -25.26 -0.57
CA TYR A 395 -25.28 -24.43 0.10
C TYR A 395 -26.67 -24.78 -0.42
N ILE A 396 -27.59 -25.08 0.50
CA ILE A 396 -28.96 -25.51 0.22
C ILE A 396 -29.96 -24.70 1.04
N LEU A 397 -31.20 -24.65 0.56
CA LEU A 397 -32.31 -24.04 1.28
C LEU A 397 -33.24 -25.14 1.81
N VAL A 398 -33.32 -25.31 3.13
CA VAL A 398 -34.19 -26.30 3.78
C VAL A 398 -35.26 -25.56 4.56
N ASN A 399 -36.53 -25.70 4.14
CA ASN A 399 -37.67 -24.99 4.74
C ASN A 399 -37.46 -23.46 4.86
N GLY A 400 -36.79 -22.85 3.86
CA GLY A 400 -36.48 -21.42 3.85
C GLY A 400 -35.27 -21.01 4.69
N VAL A 401 -34.55 -21.96 5.30
CA VAL A 401 -33.33 -21.69 6.08
C VAL A 401 -32.11 -22.14 5.27
N PRO A 402 -31.14 -21.23 5.01
CA PRO A 402 -29.84 -21.60 4.44
C PRO A 402 -29.10 -22.60 5.32
N GLN A 403 -28.61 -23.68 4.71
CA GLN A 403 -27.79 -24.70 5.37
C GLN A 403 -26.65 -25.09 4.43
N THR A 404 -25.52 -25.50 5.02
CA THR A 404 -24.41 -26.06 4.27
C THR A 404 -24.34 -27.55 4.54
N ILE A 405 -24.10 -28.33 3.49
CA ILE A 405 -23.83 -29.76 3.60
C ILE A 405 -22.46 -30.06 2.98
N LEU A 406 -21.72 -30.96 3.62
CA LEU A 406 -20.53 -31.54 3.00
C LEU A 406 -20.96 -32.61 2.01
N SER A 407 -20.59 -32.42 0.74
CA SER A 407 -20.90 -33.36 -0.34
C SER A 407 -19.68 -34.19 -0.74
N ASP A 408 -19.90 -35.49 -0.93
CA ASP A 408 -18.90 -36.38 -1.55
C ASP A 408 -18.95 -36.29 -3.09
N GLN A 409 -19.96 -35.61 -3.65
CA GLN A 409 -20.10 -35.35 -5.07
C GLN A 409 -19.63 -33.93 -5.41
N PHE A 410 -18.48 -33.82 -6.06
CA PHE A 410 -17.98 -32.56 -6.63
C PHE A 410 -17.94 -32.64 -8.16
N ARG A 411 -18.19 -31.51 -8.84
CA ARG A 411 -18.00 -31.43 -10.29
C ARG A 411 -16.51 -31.43 -10.59
N LYS A 412 -16.06 -32.29 -11.52
CA LYS A 412 -14.69 -32.25 -12.02
C LYS A 412 -14.40 -30.89 -12.66
N THR A 413 -13.20 -30.37 -12.48
CA THR A 413 -12.84 -29.05 -13.01
C THR A 413 -12.75 -29.05 -14.53
N ASP A 414 -13.50 -28.17 -15.18
CA ASP A 414 -13.34 -27.87 -16.60
C ASP A 414 -12.10 -26.98 -16.79
N ILE A 415 -11.01 -27.55 -17.29
CA ILE A 415 -9.82 -26.77 -17.71
C ILE A 415 -9.91 -26.57 -19.22
N VAL A 416 -10.22 -25.35 -19.63
CA VAL A 416 -10.14 -24.92 -21.03
C VAL A 416 -8.72 -24.45 -21.31
N VAL A 417 -7.97 -25.23 -22.10
CA VAL A 417 -6.63 -24.84 -22.55
C VAL A 417 -6.77 -24.11 -23.88
N SER A 418 -6.61 -22.79 -23.89
CA SER A 418 -6.36 -22.03 -25.12
C SER A 418 -4.86 -22.07 -25.42
N THR A 419 -4.48 -22.77 -26.48
CA THR A 419 -3.09 -22.76 -26.99
C THR A 419 -2.99 -21.80 -28.18
N PRO A 420 -1.96 -20.94 -28.28
CA PRO A 420 -1.38 -20.61 -29.57
C PRO A 420 -0.70 -21.88 -30.10
N VAL A 421 -1.02 -22.27 -31.33
CA VAL A 421 -0.60 -23.51 -31.98
C VAL A 421 0.89 -23.80 -31.81
N GLY A 422 1.24 -25.00 -31.29
CA GLY A 422 2.55 -25.62 -31.53
C GLY A 422 3.23 -26.36 -30.36
N VAL A 423 3.22 -27.70 -30.46
CA VAL A 423 4.31 -28.65 -30.12
C VAL A 423 4.42 -29.23 -28.68
N GLU A 424 3.96 -30.49 -28.62
CA GLU A 424 4.53 -31.76 -28.11
C GLU A 424 4.90 -32.09 -26.65
N ARG A 425 4.61 -33.37 -26.36
CA ARG A 425 4.57 -34.12 -25.10
C ARG A 425 5.95 -34.30 -24.43
N GLY A 426 6.01 -34.03 -23.12
CA GLY A 426 7.18 -34.28 -22.26
C GLY A 426 6.89 -35.10 -20.98
N ARG A 427 7.82 -36.00 -20.66
CA ARG A 427 7.86 -37.15 -19.73
C ARG A 427 7.24 -37.07 -18.32
N LYS A 428 6.75 -38.25 -17.88
CA LYS A 428 6.41 -38.71 -16.51
C LYS A 428 7.63 -38.56 -15.59
N ASN A 429 7.59 -37.68 -14.59
CA ASN A 429 7.44 -38.04 -13.17
C ASN A 429 7.22 -36.75 -12.36
N ALA A 430 6.38 -36.77 -11.33
CA ALA A 430 6.39 -35.79 -10.24
C ALA A 430 5.78 -36.44 -9.00
N ASN A 431 6.54 -36.47 -7.91
CA ASN A 431 6.08 -36.95 -6.61
C ASN A 431 5.11 -35.94 -6.00
N SER A 432 4.00 -36.43 -5.46
CA SER A 432 3.05 -35.69 -4.65
C SER A 432 3.60 -35.50 -3.23
N GLN A 433 3.79 -34.24 -2.81
CA GLN A 433 3.88 -33.93 -1.38
C GLN A 433 2.46 -33.89 -0.79
N GLU A 434 2.28 -34.50 0.38
CA GLU A 434 1.00 -34.54 1.10
C GLU A 434 0.61 -33.16 1.63
N VAL A 435 -0.65 -32.81 1.37
CA VAL A 435 -1.30 -31.59 1.87
C VAL A 435 -1.91 -31.91 3.24
N THR A 436 -1.50 -31.20 4.28
CA THR A 436 -1.98 -31.37 5.66
C THR A 436 -3.35 -30.70 5.90
N SER A 437 -4.13 -31.29 6.82
CA SER A 437 -5.57 -31.19 7.07
C SER A 437 -6.11 -29.84 7.60
N ALA A 438 -6.18 -28.79 6.78
CA ALA A 438 -6.59 -27.44 7.20
C ALA A 438 -8.12 -27.16 7.28
N ASP A 439 -8.99 -28.09 6.86
CA ASP A 439 -10.41 -27.77 6.61
C ASP A 439 -11.34 -27.79 7.83
N LEU A 440 -11.02 -28.57 8.84
CA LEU A 440 -11.81 -28.66 10.08
C LEU A 440 -11.87 -27.30 10.80
N ASP A 441 -10.85 -26.48 10.60
CA ASP A 441 -10.68 -25.20 11.27
C ASP A 441 -11.72 -24.16 10.81
N TYR A 442 -12.19 -24.22 9.56
CA TYR A 442 -13.13 -23.23 9.01
C TYR A 442 -14.56 -23.40 9.51
N ILE A 443 -15.07 -24.64 9.54
CA ILE A 443 -16.44 -24.92 10.02
C ILE A 443 -16.55 -24.55 11.50
N ASP A 444 -15.53 -24.90 12.29
CA ASP A 444 -15.43 -24.51 13.69
C ASP A 444 -15.39 -22.98 13.84
N TRP A 445 -14.59 -22.32 13.00
CA TRP A 445 -14.52 -20.86 12.97
C TRP A 445 -15.86 -20.22 12.61
N ALA A 446 -16.58 -20.74 11.62
CA ALA A 446 -17.88 -20.23 11.20
C ALA A 446 -18.91 -20.32 12.34
N ASN A 447 -18.94 -21.44 13.07
CA ASN A 447 -19.81 -21.61 14.22
C ASN A 447 -19.42 -20.71 15.40
N TRP A 448 -18.13 -20.71 15.76
CA TRP A 448 -17.62 -19.87 16.85
C TRP A 448 -17.84 -18.38 16.58
N SER A 449 -17.60 -17.91 15.34
CA SER A 449 -17.75 -16.50 14.98
C SER A 449 -19.20 -16.02 15.11
N ARG A 450 -20.19 -16.87 14.82
CA ARG A 450 -21.61 -16.58 15.08
C ARG A 450 -21.92 -16.47 16.57
N ILE A 451 -21.43 -17.42 17.37
CA ILE A 451 -21.64 -17.43 18.83
C ILE A 451 -21.03 -16.17 19.43
N LYS A 452 -19.77 -15.87 19.08
CA LYS A 452 -19.08 -14.66 19.52
C LYS A 452 -19.87 -13.40 19.13
N SER A 453 -20.29 -13.31 17.87
CA SER A 453 -21.07 -12.17 17.36
C SER A 453 -22.40 -11.97 18.10
N ALA A 454 -23.02 -13.04 18.61
CA ALA A 454 -24.26 -12.98 19.38
C ALA A 454 -24.07 -12.54 20.84
N LEU A 455 -22.84 -12.57 21.38
CA LEU A 455 -22.53 -12.25 22.78
C LEU A 455 -22.21 -10.75 23.01
N HIS A 456 -22.16 -9.92 21.96
CA HIS A 456 -21.78 -8.52 22.06
C HIS A 456 -22.92 -7.62 22.56
N GLY A 457 -22.94 -7.30 23.86
CA GLY A 457 -23.92 -6.39 24.47
C GLY A 457 -23.66 -4.89 24.23
N ASP A 458 -22.44 -4.41 24.50
CA ASP A 458 -22.13 -2.96 24.43
C ASP A 458 -21.96 -2.41 23.00
N ALA A 459 -21.73 -3.28 22.01
CA ALA A 459 -21.59 -2.90 20.61
C ALA A 459 -22.86 -2.24 20.06
N ASP A 460 -24.03 -2.70 20.51
CA ASP A 460 -25.34 -2.19 20.06
C ASP A 460 -25.50 -0.70 20.34
N ARG A 461 -25.05 -0.23 21.52
CA ARG A 461 -25.12 1.17 21.90
C ARG A 461 -24.16 2.03 21.07
N PHE A 462 -22.96 1.52 20.83
CA PHE A 462 -21.97 2.17 19.97
C PHE A 462 -22.53 2.35 18.56
N TRP A 463 -22.93 1.26 17.89
CA TRP A 463 -23.40 1.29 16.51
C TRP A 463 -24.68 2.11 16.34
N ASN A 464 -25.60 2.08 17.32
CA ASN A 464 -26.81 2.91 17.29
C ASN A 464 -26.47 4.39 17.27
N THR A 465 -25.48 4.81 18.07
CA THR A 465 -25.05 6.22 18.15
C THR A 465 -24.20 6.61 16.95
N TYR A 466 -23.26 5.74 16.57
CA TYR A 466 -22.26 5.97 15.53
C TYR A 466 -22.88 6.10 14.12
N LEU A 467 -23.91 5.31 13.81
CA LEU A 467 -24.60 5.32 12.51
C LEU A 467 -25.98 6.01 12.56
N HIS A 468 -26.30 6.73 13.64
CA HIS A 468 -27.61 7.38 13.79
C HIS A 468 -27.83 8.45 12.72
N ALA A 469 -28.99 8.40 12.03
CA ALA A 469 -29.42 9.40 11.05
C ALA A 469 -28.42 9.71 9.91
N ARG A 470 -27.43 8.85 9.65
CA ARG A 470 -26.47 9.00 8.55
C ARG A 470 -27.03 8.38 7.25
N PRO A 471 -26.88 9.05 6.10
CA PRO A 471 -27.32 8.50 4.82
C PRO A 471 -26.42 7.33 4.41
N ALA A 472 -27.02 6.27 3.85
CA ALA A 472 -26.26 5.12 3.34
C ALA A 472 -25.56 5.41 2.01
N SER A 473 -26.08 6.35 1.22
CA SER A 473 -25.50 6.76 -0.06
C SER A 473 -25.10 8.22 -0.03
N PRO A 474 -23.86 8.56 -0.39
CA PRO A 474 -23.49 9.95 -0.64
C PRO A 474 -23.93 10.44 -2.03
N PHE A 475 -24.56 9.58 -2.83
CA PHE A 475 -25.05 9.86 -4.19
C PHE A 475 -26.57 9.93 -4.22
N SER A 476 -27.12 10.82 -5.07
CA SER A 476 -28.55 10.86 -5.35
C SER A 476 -28.94 9.73 -6.31
N VAL A 477 -29.45 8.62 -5.76
CA VAL A 477 -29.86 7.45 -6.56
C VAL A 477 -31.39 7.36 -6.65
N PRO A 478 -31.98 7.23 -7.85
CA PRO A 478 -33.43 7.03 -8.00
C PRO A 478 -33.93 5.73 -7.35
N ASP A 479 -35.09 5.80 -6.68
CA ASP A 479 -35.69 4.69 -5.90
C ASP A 479 -36.04 3.42 -6.71
N HIS A 480 -36.09 3.51 -8.04
CA HIS A 480 -36.49 2.42 -8.94
C HIS A 480 -35.31 1.58 -9.44
N ILE A 481 -34.06 1.93 -9.13
CA ILE A 481 -32.88 1.19 -9.59
C ILE A 481 -32.66 -0.04 -8.67
N PRO A 482 -32.57 -1.27 -9.21
CA PRO A 482 -32.38 -2.49 -8.41
C PRO A 482 -31.05 -2.54 -7.61
N THR A 483 -31.01 -3.38 -6.57
CA THR A 483 -29.81 -3.65 -5.71
C THR A 483 -28.64 -4.27 -6.44
N SER A 484 -28.91 -5.01 -7.51
CA SER A 484 -27.91 -5.67 -8.34
C SER A 484 -28.07 -5.17 -9.78
N GLY A 485 -27.01 -5.27 -10.57
CA GLY A 485 -27.07 -4.83 -11.94
C GLY A 485 -25.72 -5.01 -12.65
N PRO A 486 -25.70 -4.73 -13.96
CA PRO A 486 -24.47 -4.76 -14.72
C PRO A 486 -23.45 -3.79 -14.13
N GLY A 487 -22.22 -4.26 -14.05
CA GLY A 487 -21.07 -3.51 -13.58
C GLY A 487 -20.02 -3.40 -14.66
N ASP A 488 -19.23 -2.33 -14.58
CA ASP A 488 -18.00 -2.16 -15.33
C ASP A 488 -16.91 -1.63 -14.39
N PHE A 489 -15.66 -1.59 -14.86
CA PHE A 489 -14.55 -1.08 -14.07
C PHE A 489 -13.60 -0.23 -14.90
N ARG A 490 -12.87 0.64 -14.21
CA ARG A 490 -11.76 1.42 -14.80
C ARG A 490 -10.52 1.30 -13.94
N ASP A 491 -9.40 1.01 -14.59
CA ASP A 491 -8.09 0.96 -13.96
C ASP A 491 -7.27 2.20 -14.35
N GLU A 492 -6.54 2.77 -13.40
CA GLU A 492 -5.53 3.82 -13.62
C GLU A 492 -4.25 3.43 -12.88
N SER A 493 -3.10 3.61 -13.53
CA SER A 493 -1.79 3.40 -12.91
C SER A 493 -1.30 4.71 -12.29
N LEU A 494 -1.16 4.73 -10.96
CA LEU A 494 -0.60 5.84 -10.21
C LEU A 494 0.92 5.64 -10.01
N PRO A 495 1.73 6.70 -10.17
CA PRO A 495 3.16 6.63 -9.88
C PRO A 495 3.43 6.46 -8.37
N SER A 496 4.39 5.58 -8.06
CA SER A 496 4.81 5.16 -6.69
C SER A 496 5.01 6.30 -5.65
N PRO A 497 5.66 7.44 -5.99
CA PRO A 497 6.01 8.46 -5.00
C PRO A 497 4.82 9.15 -4.34
N ALA A 498 3.65 9.17 -4.99
CA ALA A 498 2.48 9.90 -4.49
C ALA A 498 1.98 9.35 -3.14
N LEU A 499 2.03 8.02 -2.93
CA LEU A 499 1.52 7.39 -1.71
C LEU A 499 2.59 7.19 -0.61
N SER A 500 3.87 7.09 -0.98
CA SER A 500 4.96 7.05 0.00
C SER A 500 5.13 8.41 0.70
N SER A 501 5.01 9.52 -0.03
CA SER A 501 4.95 10.86 0.55
C SER A 501 3.73 11.06 1.47
N LEU A 502 2.58 10.44 1.18
CA LEU A 502 1.36 10.54 2.01
C LEU A 502 1.49 9.85 3.37
N SER A 503 2.17 8.70 3.40
CA SER A 503 2.46 8.00 4.66
C SER A 503 3.38 8.80 5.58
N SER A 504 4.08 9.81 5.04
CA SER A 504 4.98 10.68 5.80
C SER A 504 4.33 11.74 6.66
N LEU A 505 3.10 12.10 6.30
CA LEU A 505 2.43 13.28 6.82
C LEU A 505 1.37 12.93 7.88
N THR A 506 1.04 11.65 8.03
CA THR A 506 -0.10 11.22 8.87
C THR A 506 0.24 9.91 9.59
N SER A 507 -0.18 9.77 10.85
CA SER A 507 -0.12 8.50 11.60
C SER A 507 -1.17 7.48 11.12
N CYS A 508 -1.59 7.54 9.84
CA CYS A 508 -2.65 6.71 9.26
C CYS A 508 -2.09 5.55 8.43
N SER A 509 -2.82 4.44 8.40
CA SER A 509 -2.55 3.35 7.46
C SER A 509 -2.89 3.75 6.02
N ARG A 510 -2.33 3.05 5.02
CA ARG A 510 -2.66 3.28 3.60
C ARG A 510 -4.14 3.13 3.30
N ASN A 511 -4.83 2.21 3.97
CA ASN A 511 -6.26 2.02 3.82
C ASN A 511 -7.05 3.23 4.37
N GLN A 512 -6.62 3.81 5.50
CA GLN A 512 -7.22 5.03 6.06
C GLN A 512 -6.96 6.26 5.19
N LEU A 513 -5.78 6.36 4.58
CA LEU A 513 -5.45 7.41 3.61
C LEU A 513 -6.37 7.32 2.38
N LEU A 514 -6.54 6.12 1.82
CA LEU A 514 -7.43 5.88 0.70
C LEU A 514 -8.88 6.23 1.05
N LEU A 515 -9.34 5.80 2.22
CA LEU A 515 -10.67 6.11 2.74
C LEU A 515 -10.92 7.62 2.78
N GLY A 516 -9.98 8.39 3.35
CA GLY A 516 -10.08 9.85 3.40
C GLY A 516 -10.03 10.52 2.02
N SER A 517 -9.15 10.04 1.14
CA SER A 517 -9.06 10.55 -0.23
C SER A 517 -10.33 10.32 -1.03
N LEU A 518 -10.97 9.15 -0.89
CA LEU A 518 -12.22 8.85 -1.54
C LEU A 518 -13.35 9.70 -0.96
N ALA A 519 -13.42 9.85 0.36
CA ALA A 519 -14.42 10.70 1.00
C ALA A 519 -14.31 12.16 0.50
N LEU A 520 -13.10 12.72 0.39
CA LEU A 520 -12.87 14.05 -0.17
C LEU A 520 -13.23 14.12 -1.67
N THR A 521 -12.97 13.06 -2.43
CA THR A 521 -13.38 12.97 -3.85
C THR A 521 -14.90 12.98 -3.98
N ILE A 522 -15.60 12.17 -3.18
CA ILE A 522 -17.05 12.11 -3.16
C ILE A 522 -17.62 13.46 -2.75
N TYR A 523 -17.08 14.10 -1.71
CA TYR A 523 -17.46 15.46 -1.32
C TYR A 523 -17.28 16.47 -2.45
N ALA A 524 -16.18 16.41 -3.19
CA ALA A 524 -15.95 17.29 -4.34
C ALA A 524 -16.98 17.10 -5.46
N LEU A 525 -17.59 15.91 -5.56
CA LEU A 525 -18.61 15.57 -6.56
C LEU A 525 -20.05 15.82 -6.09
N THR A 526 -20.34 15.62 -4.81
CA THR A 526 -21.73 15.56 -4.29
C THR A 526 -22.03 16.55 -3.17
N GLU A 527 -21.01 17.20 -2.62
CA GLU A 527 -21.07 18.05 -1.42
C GLU A 527 -21.53 17.33 -0.13
N ALA A 528 -21.66 16.00 -0.15
CA ALA A 528 -21.98 15.21 1.03
C ALA A 528 -20.86 15.31 2.08
N SER A 529 -21.17 15.80 3.27
CA SER A 529 -20.19 15.98 4.35
C SER A 529 -20.09 14.82 5.33
N ASP A 530 -21.14 14.01 5.40
CA ASP A 530 -21.30 12.91 6.33
C ASP A 530 -21.34 11.62 5.51
N ILE A 531 -20.17 11.03 5.30
CA ILE A 531 -20.02 9.91 4.37
C ILE A 531 -19.73 8.65 5.16
N VAL A 532 -20.52 7.59 4.92
CA VAL A 532 -20.23 6.25 5.43
C VAL A 532 -19.67 5.41 4.29
N LEU A 533 -18.48 4.86 4.47
CA LEU A 533 -17.79 4.00 3.50
C LEU A 533 -17.53 2.64 4.14
N GLY A 534 -17.72 1.57 3.37
CA GLY A 534 -17.36 0.22 3.79
C GLY A 534 -15.86 -0.03 3.61
N ILE A 535 -15.25 -0.73 4.57
CA ILE A 535 -13.91 -1.30 4.41
C ILE A 535 -13.92 -2.81 4.65
N SER A 536 -12.98 -3.52 4.04
CA SER A 536 -12.75 -4.94 4.30
C SER A 536 -12.05 -5.16 5.65
N PHE A 537 -12.51 -6.15 6.40
CA PHE A 537 -11.94 -6.58 7.67
C PHE A 537 -11.63 -8.07 7.66
N HIS A 538 -10.39 -8.44 7.99
CA HIS A 538 -9.85 -9.79 7.80
C HIS A 538 -10.45 -10.84 8.76
N ASN A 539 -10.98 -10.41 9.91
CA ASN A 539 -11.59 -11.25 10.93
C ASN A 539 -10.70 -12.41 11.46
N ARG A 540 -9.39 -12.14 11.56
CA ARG A 540 -8.35 -13.08 12.05
C ARG A 540 -7.67 -12.62 13.34
N ASN A 541 -8.35 -11.78 14.11
CA ASN A 541 -7.72 -11.07 15.23
C ASN A 541 -7.70 -11.90 16.53
N GLU A 542 -8.34 -13.07 16.54
CA GLU A 542 -8.40 -13.94 17.71
C GLU A 542 -7.39 -15.07 17.59
N SER A 543 -6.76 -15.40 18.73
CA SER A 543 -5.77 -16.47 18.80
C SER A 543 -6.35 -17.79 18.29
N GLY A 544 -5.63 -18.43 17.36
CA GLY A 544 -6.03 -19.69 16.72
C GLY A 544 -6.84 -19.51 15.42
N THR A 545 -7.17 -18.28 15.02
CA THR A 545 -7.90 -18.00 13.77
C THR A 545 -7.00 -17.59 12.60
N GLU A 546 -5.69 -17.47 12.83
CA GLU A 546 -4.74 -16.86 11.90
C GLU A 546 -4.59 -17.69 10.62
N ASP A 547 -4.50 -19.01 10.76
CA ASP A 547 -4.23 -19.95 9.67
C ASP A 547 -5.51 -20.55 9.05
N VAL A 548 -6.69 -20.17 9.56
CA VAL A 548 -7.97 -20.70 9.09
C VAL A 548 -8.16 -20.37 7.60
N PHE A 549 -8.32 -21.37 6.76
CA PHE A 549 -8.55 -21.17 5.33
C PHE A 549 -10.05 -21.10 5.03
N GLY A 550 -10.51 -20.01 4.42
CA GLY A 550 -11.88 -19.89 3.93
C GLY A 550 -12.38 -18.45 3.78
N LEU A 551 -13.70 -18.28 3.77
CA LEU A 551 -14.36 -16.98 3.65
C LEU A 551 -14.47 -16.31 5.02
N LEU A 552 -13.41 -15.62 5.44
CA LEU A 552 -13.34 -14.94 6.75
C LEU A 552 -13.58 -13.42 6.68
N LEU A 553 -13.44 -12.82 5.50
CA LEU A 553 -13.59 -11.39 5.33
C LEU A 553 -14.97 -10.92 5.81
N ASP A 554 -15.04 -9.73 6.38
CA ASP A 554 -16.30 -9.06 6.68
C ASP A 554 -16.17 -7.57 6.36
N ARG A 555 -17.26 -6.81 6.48
CA ARG A 555 -17.33 -5.40 6.12
C ARG A 555 -17.58 -4.55 7.36
N VAL A 556 -16.91 -3.41 7.42
CA VAL A 556 -17.06 -2.46 8.53
C VAL A 556 -17.48 -1.10 7.98
N PRO A 557 -18.62 -0.53 8.42
CA PRO A 557 -18.99 0.83 8.06
C PRO A 557 -18.11 1.83 8.82
N ILE A 558 -17.44 2.72 8.09
CA ILE A 558 -16.60 3.79 8.65
C ILE A 558 -17.21 5.14 8.31
N LEU A 559 -17.52 5.91 9.35
CA LEU A 559 -18.00 7.28 9.23
C LEU A 559 -16.83 8.24 9.01
N VAL A 560 -16.93 9.07 7.98
CA VAL A 560 -15.99 10.14 7.66
C VAL A 560 -16.74 11.47 7.66
N LEU A 561 -16.32 12.37 8.55
CA LEU A 561 -16.89 13.70 8.67
C LEU A 561 -15.97 14.75 8.02
N ILE A 562 -16.50 15.57 7.13
CA ILE A 562 -15.71 16.48 6.29
C ILE A 562 -15.85 17.97 6.67
N ASN A 563 -17.01 18.35 7.22
CA ASN A 563 -17.33 19.75 7.59
C ASN A 563 -17.48 19.96 9.10
N GLU A 564 -16.88 19.08 9.92
CA GLU A 564 -16.87 19.26 11.37
C GLU A 564 -16.04 20.49 11.74
N PRO A 565 -16.54 21.39 12.61
CA PRO A 565 -15.86 22.64 12.95
C PRO A 565 -14.45 22.45 13.52
N ASN A 566 -14.19 21.29 14.13
CA ASN A 566 -12.92 20.95 14.77
C ASN A 566 -11.93 20.27 13.79
N LEU A 567 -12.28 20.10 12.52
CA LEU A 567 -11.43 19.51 11.48
C LEU A 567 -10.98 20.60 10.50
N SER A 568 -10.03 21.41 10.95
CA SER A 568 -9.52 22.58 10.23
C SER A 568 -8.27 22.26 9.39
N SER A 569 -7.47 21.28 9.81
CA SER A 569 -6.25 20.83 9.13
C SER A 569 -6.38 19.44 8.52
N THR A 570 -5.48 19.13 7.60
CA THR A 570 -5.35 17.78 7.01
C THR A 570 -4.98 16.74 8.07
N GLU A 571 -4.13 17.09 9.03
CA GLU A 571 -3.75 16.22 10.15
C GLU A 571 -4.96 15.88 11.03
N GLU A 572 -5.78 16.86 11.40
CA GLU A 572 -6.99 16.66 12.21
C GLU A 572 -8.00 15.75 11.48
N PHE A 573 -8.19 15.97 10.19
CA PHE A 573 -9.06 15.14 9.35
C PHE A 573 -8.64 13.67 9.32
N PHE A 574 -7.35 13.40 9.10
CA PHE A 574 -6.85 12.03 9.08
C PHE A 574 -6.77 11.41 10.49
N ALA A 575 -6.52 12.20 11.53
CA ALA A 575 -6.63 11.75 12.92
C ALA A 575 -8.07 11.30 13.25
N HIS A 576 -9.07 12.04 12.78
CA HIS A 576 -10.48 11.65 12.88
C HIS A 576 -10.76 10.34 12.16
N ILE A 577 -10.29 10.16 10.92
CA ILE A 577 -10.47 8.91 10.17
C ILE A 577 -9.85 7.72 10.92
N ARG A 578 -8.63 7.88 11.44
CA ARG A 578 -7.96 6.84 12.23
C ARG A 578 -8.77 6.48 13.48
N GLN A 579 -9.19 7.47 14.26
CA GLN A 579 -9.99 7.26 15.46
C GLN A 579 -11.33 6.59 15.14
N SER A 580 -11.97 7.00 14.04
CA SER A 580 -13.22 6.44 13.55
C SER A 580 -13.07 4.96 13.20
N ALA A 581 -12.01 4.61 12.46
CA ALA A 581 -11.70 3.23 12.10
C ALA A 581 -11.34 2.35 13.30
N GLU A 582 -10.49 2.84 14.21
CA GLU A 582 -10.11 2.12 15.43
C GLU A 582 -11.32 1.88 16.34
N SER A 583 -12.19 2.88 16.51
CA SER A 583 -13.39 2.76 17.33
C SER A 583 -14.39 1.77 16.73
N ALA A 584 -14.59 1.81 15.41
CA ALA A 584 -15.44 0.87 14.68
C ALA A 584 -14.93 -0.57 14.80
N MET A 585 -13.62 -0.79 14.65
CA MET A 585 -13.00 -2.11 14.79
C MET A 585 -13.03 -2.63 16.23
N ALA A 586 -12.85 -1.76 17.24
CA ALA A 586 -12.89 -2.14 18.65
C ALA A 586 -14.28 -2.62 19.11
N HIS A 587 -15.34 -2.15 18.45
CA HIS A 587 -16.73 -2.55 18.71
C HIS A 587 -17.30 -3.47 17.63
N PHE A 588 -16.43 -4.01 16.77
CA PHE A 588 -16.86 -4.83 15.65
C PHE A 588 -17.53 -6.13 16.12
N ALA A 589 -18.74 -6.33 15.63
CA ALA A 589 -19.41 -7.62 15.52
C ALA A 589 -19.64 -7.90 14.03
N SER A 590 -19.94 -9.14 13.64
CA SER A 590 -20.21 -9.45 12.23
C SER A 590 -21.20 -8.45 11.61
N TYR A 591 -21.02 -8.10 10.34
CA TYR A 591 -21.84 -7.06 9.69
C TYR A 591 -23.34 -7.30 9.82
N GLN A 592 -23.77 -8.56 9.61
CA GLN A 592 -25.17 -8.96 9.75
C GLN A 592 -25.69 -8.85 11.19
N ALA A 593 -24.84 -9.02 12.20
CA ALA A 593 -25.22 -8.79 13.60
C ALA A 593 -25.48 -7.30 13.87
N ILE A 594 -24.65 -6.40 13.29
CA ILE A 594 -24.86 -4.95 13.36
C ILE A 594 -26.21 -4.58 12.71
N GLN A 595 -26.52 -5.13 11.53
CA GLN A 595 -27.82 -4.92 10.87
C GLN A 595 -29.01 -5.36 11.76
N LYS A 596 -28.93 -6.57 12.33
CA LYS A 596 -29.97 -7.12 13.21
C LYS A 596 -30.17 -6.25 14.46
N SER A 597 -29.08 -5.85 15.10
CA SER A 597 -29.06 -4.99 16.29
C SER A 597 -29.75 -3.64 16.05
N LEU A 598 -29.40 -2.97 14.95
CA LEU A 598 -29.95 -1.66 14.61
C LEU A 598 -31.39 -1.73 14.07
N ARG A 599 -31.98 -2.94 13.96
CA ARG A 599 -33.26 -3.20 13.28
C ARG A 599 -33.35 -2.57 11.88
N LYS A 600 -32.20 -2.28 11.28
CA LYS A 600 -32.11 -1.86 9.88
C LYS A 600 -32.01 -3.14 9.07
N GLN A 601 -33.16 -3.64 8.65
CA GLN A 601 -33.16 -4.59 7.54
C GLN A 601 -32.74 -3.79 6.30
N GLY A 602 -31.75 -4.29 5.56
CA GLY A 602 -31.54 -3.77 4.21
C GLY A 602 -32.86 -3.89 3.45
N ASP A 603 -33.34 -2.79 2.88
CA ASP A 603 -34.30 -2.94 1.79
C ASP A 603 -33.54 -3.65 0.67
N THR A 604 -34.21 -4.54 -0.05
CA THR A 604 -33.75 -5.16 -1.30
C THR A 604 -33.30 -4.17 -2.39
N ARG A 605 -33.14 -2.87 -2.09
CA ARG A 605 -32.77 -1.76 -3.00
C ARG A 605 -31.42 -1.09 -2.68
N HIS A 606 -30.91 -1.18 -1.44
CA HIS A 606 -29.61 -0.63 -1.06
C HIS A 606 -29.06 -1.27 0.22
N ASP A 607 -27.74 -1.16 0.43
CA ASP A 607 -27.14 -1.54 1.71
C ASP A 607 -27.57 -0.54 2.80
N PRO A 608 -27.89 -0.98 4.04
CA PRO A 608 -28.47 -0.11 5.06
C PRO A 608 -27.49 0.89 5.68
N PHE A 609 -26.18 0.74 5.44
CA PHE A 609 -25.14 1.56 6.08
C PHE A 609 -24.22 2.25 5.07
N PHE A 610 -23.84 1.62 3.96
CA PHE A 610 -22.99 2.21 2.93
C PHE A 610 -23.20 1.58 1.56
N ASP A 611 -23.21 2.39 0.52
CA ASP A 611 -23.28 1.90 -0.87
C ASP A 611 -21.91 1.85 -1.59
N SER A 612 -20.87 2.36 -0.93
CA SER A 612 -19.51 2.48 -1.47
C SER A 612 -18.50 1.72 -0.63
N MET A 613 -17.66 0.93 -1.29
CA MET A 613 -16.66 0.08 -0.65
C MET A 613 -15.24 0.54 -1.01
N VAL A 614 -14.34 0.49 -0.04
CA VAL A 614 -12.91 0.76 -0.20
C VAL A 614 -12.11 -0.47 0.16
N ALA A 615 -11.20 -0.88 -0.72
CA ALA A 615 -10.27 -1.96 -0.45
C ALA A 615 -8.84 -1.54 -0.81
N TYR A 616 -7.89 -1.97 0.02
CA TYR A 616 -6.46 -1.82 -0.22
C TYR A 616 -5.81 -3.19 -0.18
N HIS A 617 -5.02 -3.49 -1.21
CA HIS A 617 -4.26 -4.71 -1.34
C HIS A 617 -2.79 -4.36 -1.56
N SER A 618 -1.90 -5.03 -0.84
CA SER A 618 -0.47 -5.07 -1.15
C SER A 618 -0.19 -6.44 -1.74
N ILE A 619 0.16 -6.51 -3.02
CA ILE A 619 0.52 -7.78 -3.65
C ILE A 619 2.03 -7.95 -3.52
N ASP A 620 2.40 -9.04 -2.83
CA ASP A 620 3.76 -9.54 -2.78
C ASP A 620 3.90 -10.58 -3.92
N ASP A 621 4.80 -10.37 -4.88
CA ASP A 621 5.04 -11.27 -6.04
C ASP A 621 5.48 -12.68 -5.60
N SER A 622 5.71 -12.89 -4.29
CA SER A 622 5.90 -14.20 -3.66
C SER A 622 4.69 -15.13 -3.76
N THR A 623 3.51 -14.61 -4.12
CA THR A 623 2.32 -15.43 -4.45
C THR A 623 2.25 -15.84 -5.94
N GLY A 624 2.96 -15.14 -6.83
CA GLY A 624 2.98 -15.39 -8.28
C GLY A 624 4.28 -15.98 -8.83
N THR A 625 5.32 -16.14 -8.02
CA THR A 625 6.58 -16.76 -8.49
C THR A 625 7.12 -17.74 -7.46
N ARG A 626 6.37 -18.82 -7.21
CA ARG A 626 6.96 -20.01 -6.61
C ARG A 626 7.62 -20.82 -7.73
N GLU A 627 8.88 -21.24 -7.53
CA GLU A 627 9.50 -22.24 -8.40
C GLU A 627 8.68 -23.52 -8.32
N PHE A 628 7.82 -23.74 -9.29
CA PHE A 628 7.00 -24.95 -9.36
C PHE A 628 7.36 -25.67 -10.66
N LEU A 629 7.89 -26.89 -10.54
CA LEU A 629 8.32 -27.72 -11.68
C LEU A 629 9.39 -27.05 -12.59
N GLY A 630 10.26 -26.22 -12.00
CA GLY A 630 11.46 -25.67 -12.65
C GLY A 630 11.23 -24.47 -13.58
N GLY A 631 10.25 -23.61 -13.30
CA GLY A 631 10.07 -22.31 -13.97
C GLY A 631 9.08 -21.40 -13.23
N PRO A 632 8.97 -20.11 -13.64
CA PRO A 632 8.05 -19.15 -13.03
C PRO A 632 6.60 -19.49 -13.40
N LEU A 633 5.68 -19.29 -12.46
CA LEU A 633 4.29 -19.69 -12.57
C LEU A 633 3.39 -18.51 -12.19
N ASP A 634 3.12 -17.66 -13.16
CA ASP A 634 2.48 -16.37 -12.97
C ASP A 634 0.94 -16.52 -12.85
N LEU A 635 0.39 -16.12 -11.70
CA LEU A 635 -1.04 -16.17 -11.41
C LEU A 635 -1.61 -14.76 -11.49
N VAL A 636 -2.49 -14.54 -12.46
CA VAL A 636 -3.13 -13.25 -12.70
C VAL A 636 -4.58 -13.33 -12.27
N LEU A 637 -4.97 -12.50 -11.30
CA LEU A 637 -6.38 -12.33 -10.94
C LEU A 637 -7.12 -11.62 -12.09
N VAL A 638 -8.24 -12.18 -12.51
CA VAL A 638 -9.08 -11.63 -13.58
C VAL A 638 -10.37 -11.13 -12.97
N ARG A 639 -10.72 -9.88 -13.29
CA ARG A 639 -12.01 -9.31 -12.92
C ARG A 639 -13.06 -9.75 -13.94
N PRO A 640 -14.05 -10.59 -13.56
CA PRO A 640 -15.10 -10.98 -14.47
C PRO A 640 -15.96 -9.76 -14.85
N ARG A 641 -16.19 -9.56 -16.15
CA ARG A 641 -17.13 -8.53 -16.62
C ARG A 641 -18.57 -9.02 -16.44
N GLY A 642 -19.48 -8.10 -16.09
CA GLY A 642 -20.92 -8.36 -16.18
C GLY A 642 -21.74 -8.15 -14.91
N GLY A 643 -21.15 -7.72 -13.79
CA GLY A 643 -21.88 -7.36 -12.57
C GLY A 643 -20.99 -6.60 -11.58
N SER A 644 -21.59 -5.77 -10.73
CA SER A 644 -20.85 -5.06 -9.67
C SER A 644 -21.33 -5.47 -8.28
N LYS A 645 -20.37 -5.64 -7.35
CA LYS A 645 -20.59 -6.06 -5.96
C LYS A 645 -21.27 -4.98 -5.13
N PHE A 646 -20.92 -3.72 -5.38
CA PHE A 646 -21.45 -2.54 -4.71
C PHE A 646 -22.05 -1.58 -5.74
N ARG A 647 -22.50 -0.39 -5.34
CA ARG A 647 -22.81 0.66 -6.32
C ARG A 647 -21.50 1.25 -6.87
N LEU A 648 -20.55 1.46 -5.97
CA LEU A 648 -19.20 1.91 -6.25
C LEU A 648 -18.22 1.13 -5.36
N MET A 649 -17.15 0.59 -5.94
CA MET A 649 -16.06 -0.02 -5.21
C MET A 649 -14.74 0.54 -5.73
N VAL A 650 -13.92 1.04 -4.82
CA VAL A 650 -12.60 1.59 -5.12
C VAL A 650 -11.56 0.68 -4.50
N GLU A 651 -10.76 0.04 -5.35
CA GLU A 651 -9.68 -0.84 -4.95
C GLU A 651 -8.35 -0.21 -5.31
N LEU A 652 -7.42 -0.18 -4.35
CA LEU A 652 -6.04 0.20 -4.61
C LEU A 652 -5.15 -1.02 -4.43
N THR A 653 -4.35 -1.31 -5.44
CA THR A 653 -3.43 -2.45 -5.45
C THR A 653 -2.01 -1.96 -5.62
N GLU A 654 -1.19 -2.13 -4.60
CA GLU A 654 0.24 -1.83 -4.67
C GLU A 654 1.02 -3.05 -5.12
N MET A 655 1.85 -2.85 -6.15
CA MET A 655 2.74 -3.84 -6.72
C MET A 655 4.14 -3.68 -6.13
N GLN A 656 4.93 -4.77 -6.05
CA GLN A 656 6.31 -4.71 -5.55
C GLN A 656 7.21 -3.70 -6.28
N ASN A 657 6.98 -3.48 -7.58
CA ASN A 657 7.76 -2.52 -8.37
C ASN A 657 7.52 -1.04 -7.96
N GLY A 658 6.65 -0.82 -6.98
CA GLY A 658 6.22 0.46 -6.41
C GLY A 658 4.99 1.04 -7.09
N THR A 659 4.55 0.49 -8.22
CA THR A 659 3.40 0.98 -8.98
C THR A 659 2.12 0.68 -8.24
N ILE A 660 1.17 1.60 -8.32
CA ILE A 660 -0.10 1.48 -7.62
C ILE A 660 -1.22 1.51 -8.66
N SER A 661 -2.06 0.49 -8.67
CA SER A 661 -3.24 0.43 -9.53
C SER A 661 -4.47 0.90 -8.75
N LEU A 662 -5.13 1.94 -9.24
CA LEU A 662 -6.44 2.38 -8.77
C LEU A 662 -7.51 1.78 -9.68
N CYS A 663 -8.34 0.89 -9.14
CA CYS A 663 -9.49 0.31 -9.82
C CYS A 663 -10.78 0.88 -9.25
N ILE A 664 -11.66 1.38 -10.12
CA ILE A 664 -13.01 1.82 -9.76
C ILE A 664 -13.99 0.88 -10.46
N GLU A 665 -14.59 -0.03 -9.70
CA GLU A 665 -15.71 -0.86 -10.13
C GLU A 665 -17.02 -0.12 -9.82
N TYR A 666 -17.95 -0.06 -10.77
CA TYR A 666 -19.16 0.73 -10.63
C TYR A 666 -20.34 0.09 -11.35
N ARG A 667 -21.55 0.45 -10.91
CA ARG A 667 -22.78 0.02 -11.54
C ARG A 667 -23.17 0.95 -12.69
N THR A 668 -23.28 0.39 -13.90
CA THR A 668 -23.56 1.17 -15.12
C THR A 668 -25.00 1.68 -15.21
N THR A 669 -25.91 1.13 -14.41
CA THR A 669 -27.29 1.64 -14.28
C THR A 669 -27.39 2.90 -13.43
N ILE A 670 -26.38 3.20 -12.61
CA ILE A 670 -26.36 4.37 -11.71
C ILE A 670 -25.39 5.43 -12.22
N PHE A 671 -24.19 5.01 -12.59
CA PHE A 671 -23.12 5.92 -12.99
C PHE A 671 -22.86 5.82 -14.49
N THR A 672 -22.82 6.98 -15.14
CA THR A 672 -22.37 7.08 -16.53
C THR A 672 -20.84 6.97 -16.59
N ASP A 673 -20.33 6.50 -17.73
CA ASP A 673 -18.90 6.40 -17.99
C ASP A 673 -18.19 7.77 -17.83
N ASP A 674 -18.85 8.86 -18.22
CA ASP A 674 -18.42 10.24 -18.01
C ASP A 674 -18.33 10.61 -16.52
N TYR A 675 -19.34 10.25 -15.72
CA TYR A 675 -19.31 10.48 -14.28
C TYR A 675 -18.14 9.74 -13.61
N ILE A 676 -17.89 8.50 -13.99
CA ILE A 676 -16.77 7.71 -13.46
C ILE A 676 -15.43 8.26 -13.95
N SER A 677 -15.36 8.79 -15.18
CA SER A 677 -14.18 9.50 -15.68
C SER A 677 -13.81 10.67 -14.78
N ARG A 678 -14.81 11.49 -14.39
CA ARG A 678 -14.58 12.59 -13.45
C ARG A 678 -14.18 12.08 -12.07
N LEU A 679 -14.85 11.05 -11.55
CA LEU A 679 -14.51 10.46 -10.26
C LEU A 679 -13.06 9.97 -10.23
N GLN A 680 -12.62 9.26 -11.26
CA GLN A 680 -11.25 8.77 -11.40
C GLN A 680 -10.24 9.91 -11.42
N LEU A 681 -10.43 10.90 -12.30
CA LEU A 681 -9.52 12.05 -12.41
C LEU A 681 -9.49 12.89 -11.14
N THR A 682 -10.64 13.14 -10.50
CA THR A 682 -10.71 13.85 -9.22
C THR A 682 -10.03 13.04 -8.11
N SER A 683 -10.15 11.71 -8.07
CA SER A 683 -9.42 10.87 -7.11
C SER A 683 -7.90 11.00 -7.28
N VAL A 684 -7.40 10.99 -8.52
CA VAL A 684 -5.96 11.20 -8.78
C VAL A 684 -5.52 12.59 -8.33
N GLU A 685 -6.31 13.63 -8.62
CA GLU A 685 -6.02 15.00 -8.22
C GLU A 685 -6.03 15.17 -6.69
N VAL A 686 -7.03 14.62 -6.00
CA VAL A 686 -7.13 14.63 -4.54
C VAL A 686 -5.91 13.92 -3.93
N LEU A 687 -5.58 12.72 -4.40
CA LEU A 687 -4.39 12.00 -3.93
C LEU A 687 -3.11 12.80 -4.17
N SER A 688 -2.97 13.44 -5.34
CA SER A 688 -1.84 14.31 -5.66
C SER A 688 -1.77 15.51 -4.71
N ASN A 689 -2.89 16.18 -4.45
CA ASN A 689 -2.94 17.34 -3.57
C ASN A 689 -2.60 16.97 -2.14
N ILE A 690 -3.16 15.89 -1.60
CA ILE A 690 -2.79 15.42 -0.26
C ILE A 690 -1.28 15.07 -0.23
N SER A 691 -0.71 14.53 -1.31
CA SER A 691 0.72 14.14 -1.35
C SER A 691 1.70 15.33 -1.38
N LYS A 692 1.25 16.48 -1.88
CA LYS A 692 2.07 17.69 -2.04
C LYS A 692 2.04 18.60 -0.81
N MET A 693 1.07 18.43 0.08
CA MET A 693 0.81 19.36 1.18
C MET A 693 1.51 18.98 2.48
N GLY A 694 1.96 19.97 3.24
CA GLY A 694 2.48 19.76 4.60
C GLY A 694 1.35 19.47 5.62
N PRO A 695 1.67 18.94 6.83
CA PRO A 695 0.67 18.52 7.81
C PRO A 695 -0.18 19.68 8.37
N LEU A 696 0.34 20.91 8.29
CA LEU A 696 -0.30 22.13 8.79
C LEU A 696 -1.19 22.86 7.76
N GLU A 697 -1.34 22.32 6.54
CA GLU A 697 -2.18 22.94 5.53
C GLU A 697 -3.68 22.74 5.79
N THR A 698 -4.46 23.79 5.50
CA THR A 698 -5.89 23.84 5.80
C THR A 698 -6.67 22.86 4.92
N LEU A 699 -7.59 22.11 5.54
CA LEU A 699 -8.51 21.22 4.83
C LEU A 699 -9.37 21.97 3.80
N TYR A 700 -9.62 23.27 4.04
CA TYR A 700 -10.32 24.15 3.09
C TYR A 700 -9.62 24.24 1.72
N GLY A 701 -8.28 24.26 1.70
CA GLY A 701 -7.50 24.31 0.45
C GLY A 701 -7.77 23.09 -0.43
N ILE A 702 -7.69 21.89 0.15
CA ILE A 702 -7.96 20.63 -0.57
C ILE A 702 -9.40 20.59 -1.06
N LYS A 703 -10.37 20.94 -0.20
CA LYS A 703 -11.80 20.95 -0.55
C LYS A 703 -12.08 21.88 -1.72
N SER A 704 -11.59 23.13 -1.66
CA SER A 704 -11.82 24.14 -2.68
C SER A 704 -11.12 23.81 -4.01
N GLN A 705 -9.86 23.36 -3.98
CA GLN A 705 -9.10 22.98 -5.18
C GLN A 705 -9.72 21.77 -5.88
N SER A 706 -10.05 20.73 -5.12
CA SER A 706 -10.64 19.49 -5.67
C SER A 706 -12.02 19.76 -6.29
N ARG A 707 -12.81 20.64 -5.66
CA ARG A 707 -14.10 21.07 -6.20
C ARG A 707 -13.93 21.90 -7.48
N ALA A 708 -13.05 22.90 -7.46
CA ALA A 708 -12.77 23.72 -8.64
C ALA A 708 -12.24 22.90 -9.82
N PHE A 709 -11.43 21.86 -9.55
CA PHE A 709 -10.97 20.91 -10.55
C PHE A 709 -12.14 20.08 -11.11
N THR A 710 -12.99 19.55 -10.24
CA THR A 710 -14.17 18.76 -10.62
C THR A 710 -15.17 19.58 -11.45
N GLU A 711 -15.44 20.83 -11.09
CA GLU A 711 -16.29 21.75 -11.84
C GLU A 711 -15.72 22.06 -13.24
N LYS A 712 -14.38 22.22 -13.35
CA LYS A 712 -13.71 22.36 -14.65
C LYS A 712 -13.84 21.11 -15.51
N LEU A 713 -13.69 19.92 -14.93
CA LEU A 713 -13.90 18.66 -15.66
C LEU A 713 -15.34 18.53 -16.14
N GLN A 714 -16.33 18.85 -15.30
CA GLN A 714 -17.73 18.84 -15.69
C GLN A 714 -17.97 19.77 -16.89
N LEU A 715 -17.43 20.99 -16.87
CA LEU A 715 -17.52 21.90 -18.01
C LEU A 715 -16.79 21.37 -19.26
N TYR A 716 -15.65 20.70 -19.11
CA TYR A 716 -14.91 20.08 -20.22
C TYR A 716 -15.72 18.96 -20.88
N PHE A 717 -16.27 18.03 -20.09
CA PHE A 717 -17.07 16.92 -20.60
C PHE A 717 -18.41 17.38 -21.19
N LEU A 718 -19.06 18.38 -20.60
CA LEU A 718 -20.25 19.01 -21.20
C LEU A 718 -19.92 19.66 -22.55
N LYS A 719 -18.74 20.28 -22.70
CA LYS A 719 -18.28 20.85 -23.97
C LYS A 719 -17.91 19.79 -25.00
N SER A 720 -17.37 18.64 -24.60
CA SER A 720 -17.05 17.55 -25.52
C SER A 720 -18.29 16.77 -25.99
N LEU A 721 -19.42 16.89 -25.28
CA LEU A 721 -20.72 16.26 -25.60
C LEU A 721 -21.67 17.15 -26.43
N ASN A 722 -21.33 18.41 -26.71
CA ASN A 722 -22.11 19.37 -27.51
C ASN A 722 -21.62 19.39 -28.97
N ILE A 723 -22.44 19.19 -30.03
CA ILE A 723 -23.79 19.72 -30.32
C ILE A 723 -23.93 21.20 -30.01
#